data_AF-A0A352HNX1-F1
#
_entry.id   AF-A0A352HNX1-F1
#
_cell.length_a   1.000
_cell.length_b   1.000
_cell.length_c   1.000
_cell.angle_alpha   90.00
_cell.angle_beta   90.00
_cell.angle_gamma   90.00
#
_symmetry.space_group_name_H-M   'P 1'
#
loop_
_entity.id
_entity.type
_entity.pdbx_description
1 polymer ?
#
loop_
_entity_poly.entity_id
_entity_poly.type
_entity_poly.pdbx_seq_one_letter_code
_entity_poly.pdbx_strand_id
1 'polypeptide(L)'
;MATPSEYERKQQRNVAALQARIDRIFRKATEEAARIGISIRDIPDDRIFSFDDYPKTLKQVERLLDALHSSVQATVTDGIRLGWSLADDKNDALVRRVFGKCADKLTPAQQRIYLARNADALEAFIARKTAGLNLSDRVWRYTNAFRSEIEMGLDIGIRSGLPASQMARELKKYLQHPDKLFRRVRDKHGMLKLSKAAAAFHPGRGVYRSSYKNARRLAATETNIAYRTADYERRQSQPMVVGIEVHLSGNHTCLGRDGKMHELTDICDDLAGKYPKNFKFTGWHPLCRCFATEILKTDKELAEDRRRILRGEEPLPSSDSVNSVKEYPPAFKEWVEKNAGRIEAAEHRGKLPYFIADNKRTVDRFLGRSPKMTPLEAAAQRHANRTAQQSGAIQQRWNDRRISMLDAAVANGLLPKECSKAIASLRSLNLAGKFDEIGGRIKTLQNAALRHQGRPQSQIGRIQDAWDAKLRRDETTRLVARNVLKAAQNWQEVDFSRLEQLVKDNRLGAMGAETRNVAQAIKAMRDKENALKDLIPDVHALHGKYTLAELADAHKSIRDTLDFWKTKYGADLATDSNLAKLKSELELKIKFVANPGAFKAGAVQKKTWQVQQDAYAKLLEKVETRIEFTTVINPKYEELLKFKTTSKDFNNYMAKVKAAIDAGDAATAKHFLSSAETRKKSLEFKRKRKAKTTSSTTFNVDKLYAGGTPFTAAEIAKIKDFEDRIVQNLLNYGLMNGSLNTEYHNYILRLSEKYYSRQLSLYGAAEQAAMKKAADTYLARASINPGYIWGTNVGGVYNGRQYQKRLSYLKRLKAIHDNGLTGDELSIVQRFTNGSTFSNAYNLRHTSPYWENKWKDKMSRLSAAQSKEMEQIIEEWSQGANYTLDRMVRYNGVTFRGLDSGGGPELRAALTKAFKNGTAWVNEASCSTSMKYSVAKSFDGDLIMVIHNKTGAYIHAVSDYSSEYEIMTLRGAKYRVIKPPTFAGGRWIAELEEI
;
A
#
# COMPACT_ATOMS: atom_id res chain seq x y z
N MET A 1 20.84 -5.86 -37.21
CA MET A 1 20.35 -6.58 -36.01
C MET A 1 21.50 -7.38 -35.44
N ALA A 2 21.58 -7.50 -34.12
CA ALA A 2 22.67 -8.22 -33.47
C ALA A 2 22.65 -9.72 -33.81
N THR A 3 23.83 -10.32 -34.07
CA THR A 3 23.95 -11.77 -34.29
C THR A 3 23.81 -12.53 -32.96
N PRO A 4 23.45 -13.84 -32.95
CA PRO A 4 23.44 -14.64 -31.73
C PRO A 4 24.76 -14.55 -30.94
N SER A 5 25.90 -14.47 -31.64
CA SER A 5 27.23 -14.29 -31.03
C SER A 5 27.44 -12.94 -30.32
N GLU A 6 26.71 -11.88 -30.67
CA GLU A 6 26.78 -10.58 -29.99
C GLU A 6 26.11 -10.61 -28.62
N TYR A 7 24.99 -11.31 -28.48
CA TYR A 7 24.30 -11.49 -27.20
C TYR A 7 25.16 -12.29 -26.21
N GLU A 8 25.86 -13.32 -26.71
CA GLU A 8 26.80 -14.10 -25.89
C GLU A 8 27.98 -13.24 -25.40
N ARG A 9 28.56 -12.40 -26.27
CA ARG A 9 29.60 -11.43 -25.86
C ARG A 9 29.09 -10.43 -24.84
N LYS A 10 27.85 -9.92 -25.02
CA LYS A 10 27.22 -9.00 -24.06
C LYS A 10 26.97 -9.68 -22.72
N GLN A 11 26.54 -10.93 -22.72
CA GLN A 11 26.37 -11.71 -21.50
C GLN A 11 27.71 -11.91 -20.77
N GLN A 12 28.78 -12.23 -21.49
CA GLN A 12 30.12 -12.35 -20.90
C GLN A 12 30.59 -11.02 -20.26
N ARG A 13 30.33 -9.88 -20.91
CA ARG A 13 30.60 -8.54 -20.33
C ARG A 13 29.76 -8.27 -19.08
N ASN A 14 28.48 -8.63 -19.08
CA ASN A 14 27.61 -8.50 -17.91
C ASN A 14 28.15 -9.30 -16.73
N VAL A 15 28.54 -10.56 -16.96
CA VAL A 15 29.14 -11.42 -15.93
C VAL A 15 30.44 -10.83 -15.40
N ALA A 16 31.31 -10.33 -16.28
CA ALA A 16 32.56 -9.68 -15.86
C ALA A 16 32.30 -8.41 -15.02
N ALA A 17 31.31 -7.59 -15.39
CA ALA A 17 30.93 -6.40 -14.65
C ALA A 17 30.35 -6.74 -13.26
N LEU A 18 29.56 -7.81 -13.16
CA LEU A 18 29.03 -8.32 -11.89
C LEU A 18 30.16 -8.83 -10.99
N GLN A 19 31.11 -9.59 -11.55
CA GLN A 19 32.30 -10.00 -10.81
C GLN A 19 33.07 -8.77 -10.30
N ALA A 20 33.32 -7.76 -11.12
CA ALA A 20 33.97 -6.52 -10.69
C ALA A 20 33.16 -5.77 -9.60
N ARG A 21 31.83 -5.86 -9.60
CA ARG A 21 30.98 -5.29 -8.53
C ARG A 21 31.17 -6.05 -7.21
N ILE A 22 31.19 -7.39 -7.24
CA ILE A 22 31.53 -8.21 -6.07
C ILE A 22 32.94 -7.84 -5.55
N ASP A 23 33.91 -7.61 -6.44
CA ASP A 23 35.27 -7.19 -6.09
C ASP A 23 35.30 -5.86 -5.33
N ARG A 24 34.47 -4.90 -5.73
CA ARG A 24 34.33 -3.62 -4.99
C ARG A 24 33.65 -3.81 -3.64
N ILE A 25 32.62 -4.67 -3.57
CA ILE A 25 31.89 -4.95 -2.32
C ILE A 25 32.82 -5.57 -1.28
N PHE A 26 33.53 -6.63 -1.64
CA PHE A 26 34.48 -7.28 -0.72
C PHE A 26 35.65 -6.37 -0.36
N ARG A 27 36.15 -5.54 -1.30
CA ARG A 27 37.21 -4.57 -1.01
C ARG A 27 36.79 -3.58 0.08
N LYS A 28 35.60 -2.97 -0.06
CA LYS A 28 35.06 -2.06 0.96
C LYS A 28 34.88 -2.77 2.30
N ALA A 29 34.36 -4.00 2.28
CA ALA A 29 34.18 -4.77 3.49
C ALA A 29 35.52 -5.08 4.19
N THR A 30 36.58 -5.35 3.42
CA THR A 30 37.93 -5.59 3.96
C THR A 30 38.53 -4.33 4.59
N GLU A 31 38.39 -3.18 3.92
CA GLU A 31 38.91 -1.90 4.40
C GLU A 31 38.26 -1.54 5.74
N GLU A 32 36.95 -1.78 5.87
CA GLU A 32 36.23 -1.56 7.11
C GLU A 32 36.59 -2.58 8.20
N ALA A 33 36.71 -3.86 7.84
CA ALA A 33 37.17 -4.90 8.78
C ALA A 33 38.56 -4.60 9.35
N ALA A 34 39.48 -4.11 8.51
CA ALA A 34 40.81 -3.71 8.96
C ALA A 34 40.78 -2.50 9.89
N ARG A 35 39.91 -1.50 9.62
CA ARG A 35 39.70 -0.37 10.53
C ARG A 35 39.18 -0.81 11.89
N ILE A 36 38.22 -1.73 11.90
CA ILE A 36 37.69 -2.33 13.13
C ILE A 36 38.82 -3.05 13.88
N GLY A 37 39.64 -3.83 13.17
CA GLY A 37 40.78 -4.55 13.74
C GLY A 37 41.82 -3.69 14.46
N ILE A 38 42.08 -2.46 13.99
CA ILE A 38 43.02 -1.52 14.63
C ILE A 38 42.56 -1.11 16.03
N SER A 39 41.25 -1.12 16.29
CA SER A 39 40.70 -0.72 17.58
C SER A 39 40.86 -1.77 18.68
N ILE A 40 41.33 -2.97 18.33
CA ILE A 40 41.47 -4.10 19.24
C ILE A 40 42.81 -4.01 19.98
N ARG A 41 42.74 -4.03 21.31
CA ARG A 41 43.89 -4.06 22.22
C ARG A 41 43.84 -5.35 23.03
N ASP A 42 44.99 -5.78 23.56
CA ASP A 42 45.11 -6.89 24.51
C ASP A 42 44.62 -8.23 23.95
N ILE A 43 45.38 -8.80 22.99
CA ILE A 43 45.08 -10.12 22.43
C ILE A 43 45.62 -11.21 23.36
N PRO A 44 44.84 -12.26 23.66
CA PRO A 44 45.33 -13.40 24.42
C PRO A 44 46.52 -14.09 23.74
N ASP A 45 47.61 -14.26 24.48
CA ASP A 45 48.80 -14.96 23.98
C ASP A 45 48.59 -16.48 23.88
N ASP A 46 47.65 -17.03 24.64
CA ASP A 46 47.39 -18.46 24.82
C ASP A 46 46.32 -19.05 23.87
N ARG A 47 45.54 -18.22 23.16
CA ARG A 47 44.47 -18.66 22.25
C ARG A 47 44.31 -17.77 21.02
N ILE A 48 43.74 -18.32 19.95
CA ILE A 48 43.53 -17.61 18.68
C ILE A 48 42.51 -16.48 18.86
N PHE A 49 42.76 -15.34 18.22
CA PHE A 49 41.81 -14.22 18.20
C PHE A 49 40.42 -14.64 17.67
N SER A 50 39.38 -14.32 18.43
CA SER A 50 37.97 -14.41 18.01
C SER A 50 37.27 -13.09 18.27
N PHE A 51 36.37 -12.67 17.37
CA PHE A 51 35.52 -11.52 17.66
C PHE A 51 34.60 -11.76 18.86
N ASP A 52 34.30 -13.01 19.21
CA ASP A 52 33.45 -13.36 20.35
C ASP A 52 34.04 -12.89 21.69
N ASP A 53 35.37 -12.77 21.77
CA ASP A 53 36.07 -12.26 22.95
C ASP A 53 35.95 -10.73 23.11
N TYR A 54 35.45 -10.02 22.08
CA TYR A 54 35.35 -8.56 22.03
C TYR A 54 33.93 -8.10 21.68
N PRO A 55 32.98 -8.09 22.63
CA PRO A 55 31.55 -7.88 22.33
C PRO A 55 31.22 -6.56 21.62
N LYS A 56 31.98 -5.48 21.86
CA LYS A 56 31.79 -4.18 21.17
C LYS A 56 32.24 -4.27 19.70
N THR A 57 33.38 -4.89 19.45
CA THR A 57 33.95 -5.14 18.12
C THR A 57 33.10 -6.13 17.34
N LEU A 58 32.62 -7.19 17.99
CA LEU A 58 31.71 -8.18 17.41
C LEU A 58 30.49 -7.53 16.78
N LYS A 59 29.82 -6.61 17.49
CA LYS A 59 28.66 -5.88 16.97
C LYS A 59 28.97 -5.02 15.74
N GLN A 60 30.18 -4.46 15.66
CA GLN A 60 30.60 -3.69 14.48
C GLN A 60 30.85 -4.61 13.29
N VAL A 61 31.47 -5.77 13.53
CA VAL A 61 31.69 -6.81 12.51
C VAL A 61 30.38 -7.43 12.05
N GLU A 62 29.43 -7.73 12.93
CA GLU A 62 28.10 -8.25 12.56
C GLU A 62 27.38 -7.31 11.59
N ARG A 63 27.35 -6.00 11.88
CA ARG A 63 26.77 -5.00 10.95
C ARG A 63 27.49 -4.97 9.61
N LEU A 64 28.81 -5.11 9.61
CA LEU A 64 29.61 -5.19 8.39
C LEU A 64 29.26 -6.45 7.57
N LEU A 65 29.09 -7.59 8.24
CA LEU A 65 28.71 -8.86 7.61
C LEU A 65 27.28 -8.82 7.06
N ASP A 66 26.34 -8.17 7.76
CA ASP A 66 24.96 -7.95 7.30
C ASP A 66 24.93 -7.08 6.03
N ALA A 67 25.72 -6.00 6.02
CA ALA A 67 25.85 -5.11 4.88
C ALA A 67 26.50 -5.82 3.67
N LEU A 68 27.50 -6.65 3.93
CA LEU A 68 28.15 -7.50 2.92
C LEU A 68 27.15 -8.51 2.34
N HIS A 69 26.39 -9.20 3.20
CA HIS A 69 25.37 -10.17 2.80
C HIS A 69 24.34 -9.52 1.88
N SER A 70 23.74 -8.44 2.35
CA SER A 70 22.70 -7.70 1.61
C SER A 70 23.22 -7.23 0.25
N SER A 71 24.44 -6.70 0.21
CA SER A 71 25.07 -6.20 -1.02
C SER A 71 25.37 -7.30 -2.04
N VAL A 72 25.88 -8.46 -1.57
CA VAL A 72 26.16 -9.61 -2.42
C VAL A 72 24.86 -10.22 -2.93
N GLN A 73 23.86 -10.44 -2.07
CA GLN A 73 22.57 -10.99 -2.47
C GLN A 73 21.89 -10.11 -3.51
N ALA A 74 21.85 -8.79 -3.29
CA ALA A 74 21.29 -7.85 -4.26
C ALA A 74 22.03 -7.91 -5.61
N THR A 75 23.37 -7.94 -5.58
CA THR A 75 24.18 -8.02 -6.80
C THR A 75 23.94 -9.31 -7.60
N VAL A 76 23.77 -10.45 -6.93
CA VAL A 76 23.46 -11.73 -7.60
C VAL A 76 22.05 -11.69 -8.20
N THR A 77 21.05 -11.19 -7.46
CA THR A 77 19.67 -11.07 -7.95
C THR A 77 19.58 -10.12 -9.16
N ASP A 78 20.26 -8.97 -9.10
CA ASP A 78 20.37 -8.04 -10.22
C ASP A 78 20.98 -8.73 -11.45
N GLY A 79 22.02 -9.54 -11.25
CA GLY A 79 22.67 -10.31 -12.30
C GLY A 79 21.75 -11.35 -12.94
N ILE A 80 20.99 -12.10 -12.14
CA ILE A 80 19.99 -13.07 -12.61
C ILE A 80 18.96 -12.36 -13.51
N ARG A 81 18.40 -11.24 -13.06
CA ARG A 81 17.41 -10.46 -13.82
C ARG A 81 17.98 -9.90 -15.11
N LEU A 82 19.21 -9.37 -15.06
CA LEU A 82 19.92 -8.85 -16.22
C LEU A 82 20.17 -9.96 -17.27
N GLY A 83 20.62 -11.13 -16.83
CA GLY A 83 20.81 -12.29 -17.69
C GLY A 83 19.50 -12.75 -18.31
N TRP A 84 18.44 -12.90 -17.51
CA TRP A 84 17.13 -13.30 -18.01
C TRP A 84 16.59 -12.34 -19.08
N SER A 85 16.63 -11.03 -18.81
CA SER A 85 16.19 -10.02 -19.76
C SER A 85 17.01 -10.03 -21.06
N LEU A 86 18.32 -10.29 -20.97
CA LEU A 86 19.16 -10.35 -22.16
C LEU A 86 18.84 -11.57 -23.03
N ALA A 87 18.52 -12.71 -22.42
CA ALA A 87 18.06 -13.90 -23.12
C ALA A 87 16.70 -13.65 -23.80
N ASP A 88 15.78 -12.94 -23.13
CA ASP A 88 14.52 -12.53 -23.75
C ASP A 88 14.74 -11.63 -24.98
N ASP A 89 15.63 -10.64 -24.86
CA ASP A 89 15.96 -9.74 -25.97
C ASP A 89 16.64 -10.50 -27.13
N LYS A 90 17.46 -11.52 -26.84
CA LYS A 90 18.06 -12.41 -27.85
C LYS A 90 16.98 -13.19 -28.60
N ASN A 91 16.03 -13.80 -27.88
CA ASN A 91 14.97 -14.58 -28.47
C ASN A 91 13.99 -13.71 -29.27
N ASP A 92 13.68 -12.50 -28.79
CA ASP A 92 12.85 -11.54 -29.53
C ASP A 92 13.52 -11.13 -30.84
N ALA A 93 14.84 -10.92 -30.83
CA ALA A 93 15.61 -10.64 -32.04
C ALA A 93 15.62 -11.83 -33.02
N LEU A 94 15.71 -13.06 -32.51
CA LEU A 94 15.61 -14.28 -33.32
C LEU A 94 14.25 -14.38 -34.02
N VAL A 95 13.16 -14.18 -33.28
CA VAL A 95 11.79 -14.18 -33.82
C VAL A 95 11.66 -13.10 -34.90
N ARG A 96 12.12 -11.87 -34.63
CA ARG A 96 12.09 -10.78 -35.63
C ARG A 96 12.90 -11.09 -36.87
N ARG A 97 14.04 -11.78 -36.74
CA ARG A 97 14.86 -12.22 -37.88
C ARG A 97 14.11 -13.24 -38.74
N VAL A 98 13.44 -14.22 -38.11
CA VAL A 98 12.72 -15.28 -38.82
C VAL A 98 11.45 -14.76 -39.51
N PHE A 99 10.70 -13.88 -38.85
CA PHE A 99 9.44 -13.34 -39.40
C PHE A 99 9.63 -12.08 -40.25
N GLY A 100 10.77 -11.40 -40.18
CA GLY A 100 11.08 -10.18 -40.94
C GLY A 100 10.00 -9.10 -40.79
N LYS A 101 9.59 -8.46 -41.89
CA LYS A 101 8.51 -7.45 -41.92
C LYS A 101 7.13 -7.99 -41.48
N CYS A 102 6.98 -9.31 -41.32
CA CYS A 102 5.73 -9.93 -40.87
C CYS A 102 5.67 -10.10 -39.35
N ALA A 103 6.75 -9.83 -38.61
CA ALA A 103 6.75 -9.90 -37.14
C ALA A 103 5.67 -8.99 -36.53
N ASP A 104 5.46 -7.81 -37.12
CA ASP A 104 4.44 -6.84 -36.68
C ASP A 104 3.01 -7.23 -37.10
N LYS A 105 2.87 -8.24 -37.97
CA LYS A 105 1.58 -8.78 -38.44
C LYS A 105 1.13 -10.02 -37.67
N LEU A 106 1.92 -10.49 -36.70
CA LEU A 106 1.54 -11.60 -35.82
C LEU A 106 0.30 -11.21 -35.00
N THR A 107 -0.69 -12.11 -34.94
CA THR A 107 -1.86 -11.90 -34.08
C THR A 107 -1.45 -11.85 -32.59
N PRO A 108 -2.28 -11.25 -31.71
CA PRO A 108 -2.00 -11.24 -30.28
C PRO A 108 -1.80 -12.65 -29.67
N ALA A 109 -2.47 -13.68 -30.20
CA ALA A 109 -2.28 -15.06 -29.76
C ALA A 109 -0.91 -15.61 -30.18
N GLN A 110 -0.48 -15.34 -31.42
CA GLN A 110 0.83 -15.73 -31.92
C GLN A 110 1.96 -14.95 -31.23
N GLN A 111 1.79 -13.66 -30.97
CA GLN A 111 2.74 -12.86 -30.18
C GLN A 111 2.95 -13.45 -28.78
N ARG A 112 1.90 -13.95 -28.12
CA ARG A 112 2.02 -14.62 -26.82
C ARG A 112 2.79 -15.94 -26.89
N ILE A 113 2.79 -16.62 -28.02
CA ILE A 113 3.55 -17.87 -28.20
C ILE A 113 5.02 -17.55 -28.50
N TYR A 114 5.29 -16.62 -29.41
CA TYR A 114 6.65 -16.35 -29.90
C TYR A 114 7.44 -15.32 -29.05
N LEU A 115 6.76 -14.37 -28.40
CA LEU A 115 7.38 -13.26 -27.65
C LEU A 115 7.09 -13.27 -26.15
N ALA A 116 6.59 -14.39 -25.59
CA ALA A 116 6.41 -14.51 -24.14
C ALA A 116 7.76 -14.47 -23.41
N ARG A 117 7.88 -13.60 -22.40
CA ARG A 117 9.11 -13.40 -21.61
C ARG A 117 9.17 -14.22 -20.31
N ASN A 118 8.25 -15.18 -20.12
CA ASN A 118 8.26 -16.17 -19.03
C ASN A 118 8.58 -15.63 -17.62
N ALA A 119 7.93 -14.53 -17.21
CA ALA A 119 8.19 -13.87 -15.92
C ALA A 119 7.99 -14.80 -14.70
N ASP A 120 6.99 -15.68 -14.75
CA ASP A 120 6.75 -16.66 -13.67
C ASP A 120 7.93 -17.65 -13.51
N ALA A 121 8.58 -18.02 -14.61
CA ALA A 121 9.75 -18.88 -14.58
C ALA A 121 10.98 -18.16 -13.99
N LEU A 122 11.12 -16.85 -14.19
CA LEU A 122 12.15 -16.03 -13.54
C LEU A 122 11.95 -15.99 -12.02
N GLU A 123 10.73 -15.73 -11.56
CA GLU A 123 10.45 -15.68 -10.12
C GLU A 123 10.61 -17.07 -9.47
N ALA A 124 10.16 -18.13 -10.15
CA ALA A 124 10.43 -19.51 -9.72
C ALA A 124 11.94 -19.81 -9.67
N PHE A 125 12.72 -19.30 -10.63
CA PHE A 125 14.17 -19.45 -10.64
C PHE A 125 14.83 -18.75 -9.46
N ILE A 126 14.42 -17.53 -9.11
CA ILE A 126 14.95 -16.77 -7.96
C ILE A 126 14.57 -17.46 -6.64
N ALA A 127 13.34 -17.98 -6.54
CA ALA A 127 12.85 -18.64 -5.33
C ALA A 127 13.38 -20.08 -5.14
N ARG A 128 14.04 -20.66 -6.15
CA ARG A 128 14.44 -22.08 -6.12
C ARG A 128 15.46 -22.38 -5.02
N LYS A 129 15.33 -23.57 -4.44
CA LYS A 129 16.31 -24.12 -3.51
C LYS A 129 17.33 -24.96 -4.26
N THR A 130 18.62 -24.72 -4.00
CA THR A 130 19.73 -25.54 -4.51
C THR A 130 20.34 -26.28 -3.33
N ALA A 131 20.31 -27.62 -3.35
CA ALA A 131 20.71 -28.45 -2.21
C ALA A 131 20.04 -28.04 -0.88
N GLY A 132 18.73 -27.74 -0.94
CA GLY A 132 17.92 -27.34 0.22
C GLY A 132 18.03 -25.87 0.64
N LEU A 133 18.93 -25.10 0.04
CA LEU A 133 19.21 -23.70 0.41
C LEU A 133 18.69 -22.72 -0.63
N ASN A 134 18.07 -21.64 -0.18
CA ASN A 134 17.73 -20.52 -1.06
C ASN A 134 18.97 -19.64 -1.34
N LEU A 135 18.83 -18.63 -2.19
CA LEU A 135 19.93 -17.72 -2.54
C LEU A 135 20.49 -16.98 -1.31
N SER A 136 19.64 -16.48 -0.42
CA SER A 136 20.05 -15.78 0.80
C SER A 136 20.90 -16.68 1.71
N ASP A 137 20.46 -17.92 1.94
CA ASP A 137 21.18 -18.89 2.78
C ASP A 137 22.59 -19.17 2.24
N ARG A 138 22.72 -19.27 0.90
CA ARG A 138 24.00 -19.52 0.22
C ARG A 138 24.95 -18.32 0.35
N VAL A 139 24.42 -17.10 0.25
CA VAL A 139 25.19 -15.87 0.46
C VAL A 139 25.63 -15.76 1.93
N TRP A 140 24.76 -16.13 2.87
CA TRP A 140 25.04 -16.10 4.31
C TRP A 140 26.19 -17.04 4.70
N ARG A 141 26.31 -18.20 4.05
CA ARG A 141 27.46 -19.09 4.23
C ARG A 141 28.79 -18.42 3.87
N TYR A 142 28.80 -17.56 2.84
CA TYR A 142 30.02 -16.86 2.43
C TYR A 142 30.36 -15.70 3.36
N THR A 143 29.36 -14.99 3.90
CA THR A 143 29.62 -13.95 4.91
C THR A 143 30.15 -14.54 6.22
N ASN A 144 29.66 -15.70 6.65
CA ASN A 144 30.22 -16.41 7.80
C ASN A 144 31.66 -16.87 7.56
N ALA A 145 31.97 -17.39 6.36
CA ALA A 145 33.35 -17.73 6.02
C ALA A 145 34.26 -16.49 5.99
N PHE A 146 33.75 -15.35 5.51
CA PHE A 146 34.47 -14.08 5.51
C PHE A 146 34.81 -13.60 6.93
N ARG A 147 33.91 -13.80 7.91
CA ARG A 147 34.19 -13.53 9.33
C ARG A 147 35.43 -14.29 9.80
N SER A 148 35.46 -15.60 9.60
CA SER A 148 36.59 -16.45 10.01
C SER A 148 37.89 -16.09 9.28
N GLU A 149 37.81 -15.67 8.02
CA GLU A 149 38.96 -15.19 7.24
C GLU A 149 39.54 -13.89 7.84
N ILE A 150 38.68 -12.98 8.31
CA ILE A 150 39.12 -11.74 8.97
C ILE A 150 39.73 -12.03 10.34
N GLU A 151 39.10 -12.87 11.16
CA GLU A 151 39.61 -13.26 12.48
C GLU A 151 41.04 -13.81 12.36
N MET A 152 41.27 -14.71 11.39
CA MET A 152 42.59 -15.24 11.09
C MET A 152 43.58 -14.17 10.56
N GLY A 153 43.11 -13.27 9.69
CA GLY A 153 43.94 -12.20 9.14
C GLY A 153 44.40 -11.18 10.20
N LEU A 154 43.54 -10.87 11.17
CA LEU A 154 43.83 -9.99 12.29
C LEU A 154 44.77 -10.63 13.31
N ASP A 155 44.56 -11.91 13.66
CA ASP A 155 45.46 -12.67 14.55
C ASP A 155 46.92 -12.62 14.05
N ILE A 156 47.12 -12.90 12.75
CA ILE A 156 48.44 -12.87 12.12
C ILE A 156 49.04 -11.46 12.12
N GLY A 157 48.22 -10.45 11.74
CA GLY A 157 48.68 -9.07 11.62
C GLY A 157 49.14 -8.48 12.95
N ILE A 158 48.41 -8.77 14.02
CA ILE A 158 48.67 -8.24 15.36
C ILE A 158 49.86 -8.98 15.99
N ARG A 159 49.94 -10.32 15.90
CA ARG A 159 51.08 -11.10 16.41
C ARG A 159 52.39 -10.83 15.67
N SER A 160 52.32 -10.34 14.44
CA SER A 160 53.50 -9.96 13.65
C SER A 160 53.92 -8.49 13.83
N GLY A 161 53.25 -7.73 14.71
CA GLY A 161 53.57 -6.33 14.99
C GLY A 161 53.36 -5.38 13.80
N LEU A 162 52.48 -5.73 12.84
CA LEU A 162 52.31 -4.92 11.63
C LEU A 162 51.56 -3.62 11.93
N PRO A 163 52.00 -2.47 11.40
CA PRO A 163 51.22 -1.23 11.44
C PRO A 163 49.85 -1.41 10.77
N ALA A 164 48.86 -0.70 11.31
CA ALA A 164 47.47 -0.63 10.83
C ALA A 164 47.27 -0.62 9.31
N SER A 165 48.01 0.24 8.61
CA SER A 165 47.93 0.41 7.15
C SER A 165 48.48 -0.80 6.38
N GLN A 166 49.49 -1.48 6.94
CA GLN A 166 50.07 -2.69 6.40
C GLN A 166 49.17 -3.90 6.67
N MET A 167 48.54 -3.96 7.84
CA MET A 167 47.54 -4.98 8.19
C MET A 167 46.35 -4.96 7.23
N ALA A 168 45.81 -3.78 6.90
CA ALA A 168 44.75 -3.62 5.91
C ALA A 168 45.17 -4.07 4.49
N ARG A 169 46.42 -3.79 4.10
CA ARG A 169 46.99 -4.25 2.83
C ARG A 169 47.16 -5.76 2.80
N GLU A 170 47.57 -6.38 3.90
CA GLU A 170 47.74 -7.84 4.00
C GLU A 170 46.39 -8.57 4.04
N LEU A 171 45.41 -8.11 4.84
CA LEU A 171 44.03 -8.62 4.82
C LEU A 171 43.42 -8.60 3.40
N LYS A 172 43.65 -7.53 2.65
CA LYS A 172 43.23 -7.42 1.24
C LYS A 172 43.91 -8.44 0.34
N LYS A 173 45.22 -8.66 0.50
CA LYS A 173 45.96 -9.71 -0.25
C LYS A 173 45.45 -11.10 0.09
N TYR A 174 45.12 -11.36 1.35
CA TYR A 174 44.63 -12.65 1.83
C TYR A 174 43.27 -13.04 1.26
N LEU A 175 42.36 -12.08 1.10
CA LEU A 175 41.05 -12.34 0.50
C LEU A 175 41.13 -12.61 -1.01
N GLN A 176 42.07 -11.98 -1.70
CA GLN A 176 42.35 -12.22 -3.13
C GLN A 176 43.15 -13.51 -3.37
N HIS A 177 44.06 -13.83 -2.45
CA HIS A 177 44.94 -15.00 -2.47
C HIS A 177 44.80 -15.80 -1.17
N PRO A 178 43.71 -16.58 -1.00
CA PRO A 178 43.46 -17.35 0.22
C PRO A 178 44.64 -18.22 0.63
N ASP A 179 45.38 -18.78 -0.32
CA ASP A 179 46.53 -19.66 -0.06
C ASP A 179 47.68 -18.96 0.70
N LYS A 180 47.72 -17.61 0.69
CA LYS A 180 48.66 -16.79 1.46
C LYS A 180 48.23 -16.61 2.93
N LEU A 181 46.93 -16.65 3.21
CA LEU A 181 46.37 -16.57 4.57
C LEU A 181 46.67 -17.85 5.37
N PHE A 182 46.58 -19.00 4.69
CA PHE A 182 46.72 -20.32 5.32
C PHE A 182 48.19 -20.82 5.39
N ARG A 183 49.19 -20.03 4.98
CA ARG A 183 50.61 -20.43 5.03
C ARG A 183 51.47 -19.32 5.60
N ARG A 184 51.52 -19.17 6.94
CA ARG A 184 52.52 -18.36 7.68
C ARG A 184 52.34 -18.44 9.20
N VAL A 185 52.46 -19.63 9.80
CA VAL A 185 52.88 -19.73 11.21
C VAL A 185 54.30 -20.30 11.23
N ARG A 186 55.28 -19.57 11.76
CA ARG A 186 56.62 -20.12 11.97
C ARG A 186 56.59 -20.98 13.22
N ASP A 187 57.08 -22.21 13.15
CA ASP A 187 57.33 -22.99 14.36
C ASP A 187 58.57 -22.49 15.10
N LYS A 188 58.85 -23.07 16.28
CA LYS A 188 60.01 -22.74 17.14
C LYS A 188 61.39 -22.92 16.45
N HIS A 189 61.44 -23.46 15.23
CA HIS A 189 62.64 -23.62 14.42
C HIS A 189 62.63 -22.74 13.15
N GLY A 190 61.68 -21.81 13.03
CA GLY A 190 61.59 -20.87 11.91
C GLY A 190 60.97 -21.43 10.62
N MET A 191 60.46 -22.67 10.64
CA MET A 191 59.84 -23.34 9.49
C MET A 191 58.36 -22.98 9.36
N LEU A 192 57.88 -22.73 8.13
CA LEU A 192 56.49 -22.34 7.86
C LEU A 192 55.54 -23.54 7.96
N LYS A 193 54.58 -23.49 8.90
CA LYS A 193 53.46 -24.45 9.07
C LYS A 193 52.10 -23.74 8.97
N LEU A 194 51.05 -24.54 8.67
CA LEU A 194 49.65 -24.11 8.75
C LEU A 194 49.28 -23.84 10.23
N SER A 195 48.51 -22.79 10.52
CA SER A 195 47.92 -22.61 11.87
C SER A 195 46.94 -23.75 12.18
N LYS A 196 46.72 -24.10 13.45
CA LYS A 196 45.75 -25.16 13.81
C LYS A 196 44.34 -24.86 13.26
N ALA A 197 43.91 -23.60 13.25
CA ALA A 197 42.65 -23.17 12.65
C ALA A 197 42.66 -23.24 11.10
N ALA A 198 43.78 -22.89 10.45
CA ALA A 198 43.95 -23.04 9.00
C ALA A 198 43.95 -24.50 8.55
N ALA A 199 44.50 -25.40 9.38
CA ALA A 199 44.43 -26.84 9.18
C ALA A 199 43.04 -27.41 9.46
N ALA A 200 42.24 -26.79 10.36
CA ALA A 200 40.86 -27.19 10.60
C ALA A 200 39.89 -26.69 9.51
N PHE A 201 40.18 -25.54 8.87
CA PHE A 201 39.29 -24.91 7.90
C PHE A 201 39.31 -25.61 6.51
N HIS A 202 38.39 -26.57 6.35
CA HIS A 202 38.20 -27.34 5.13
C HIS A 202 36.77 -27.15 4.58
N PRO A 203 36.52 -26.18 3.68
CA PRO A 203 35.18 -25.92 3.10
C PRO A 203 34.65 -27.03 2.18
N GLY A 204 35.38 -28.15 2.06
CA GLY A 204 35.05 -29.30 1.22
C GLY A 204 35.70 -29.27 -0.16
N ARG A 205 35.77 -30.43 -0.80
CA ARG A 205 36.36 -30.61 -2.13
C ARG A 205 35.57 -29.79 -3.17
N GLY A 206 36.26 -28.94 -3.93
CA GLY A 206 35.67 -28.14 -5.01
C GLY A 206 35.03 -26.82 -4.57
N VAL A 207 35.22 -26.38 -3.32
CA VAL A 207 34.83 -25.06 -2.80
C VAL A 207 36.10 -24.26 -2.50
N TYR A 208 36.13 -22.97 -2.85
CA TYR A 208 37.29 -22.15 -2.54
C TYR A 208 37.38 -21.93 -1.02
N ARG A 209 38.59 -21.84 -0.47
CA ARG A 209 38.82 -21.34 0.89
C ARG A 209 38.56 -19.85 1.06
N SER A 210 38.36 -19.12 -0.03
CA SER A 210 38.02 -17.68 -0.02
C SER A 210 36.53 -17.48 -0.25
N SER A 211 35.88 -16.89 0.74
CA SER A 211 34.50 -16.38 0.72
C SER A 211 34.26 -15.49 -0.50
N TYR A 212 35.20 -14.59 -0.80
CA TYR A 212 35.21 -13.72 -1.96
C TYR A 212 35.20 -14.49 -3.29
N LYS A 213 36.10 -15.46 -3.48
CA LYS A 213 36.13 -16.29 -4.69
C LYS A 213 34.84 -17.10 -4.87
N ASN A 214 34.26 -17.59 -3.76
CA ASN A 214 32.98 -18.30 -3.79
C ASN A 214 31.81 -17.36 -4.15
N ALA A 215 31.76 -16.14 -3.61
CA ALA A 215 30.73 -15.16 -3.94
C ALA A 215 30.80 -14.72 -5.41
N ARG A 216 32.01 -14.50 -5.96
CA ARG A 216 32.20 -14.24 -7.40
C ARG A 216 31.76 -15.41 -8.27
N ARG A 217 32.09 -16.64 -7.85
CA ARG A 217 31.66 -17.86 -8.52
C ARG A 217 30.15 -17.99 -8.53
N LEU A 218 29.50 -17.75 -7.39
CA LEU A 218 28.05 -17.74 -7.24
C LEU A 218 27.44 -16.74 -8.21
N ALA A 219 27.85 -15.48 -8.16
CA ALA A 219 27.30 -14.41 -8.99
C ALA A 219 27.38 -14.74 -10.49
N ALA A 220 28.56 -15.18 -10.95
CA ALA A 220 28.77 -15.52 -12.35
C ALA A 220 27.99 -16.78 -12.77
N THR A 221 27.99 -17.82 -11.93
CA THR A 221 27.32 -19.09 -12.25
C THR A 221 25.79 -18.92 -12.26
N GLU A 222 25.21 -18.25 -11.27
CA GLU A 222 23.76 -18.01 -11.20
C GLU A 222 23.27 -17.15 -12.36
N THR A 223 24.02 -16.10 -12.70
CA THR A 223 23.69 -15.22 -13.83
C THR A 223 23.74 -15.97 -15.17
N ASN A 224 24.73 -16.84 -15.36
CA ASN A 224 24.83 -17.68 -16.56
C ASN A 224 23.72 -18.72 -16.63
N ILE A 225 23.47 -19.44 -15.53
CA ILE A 225 22.37 -20.43 -15.48
C ILE A 225 21.03 -19.72 -15.74
N ALA A 226 20.81 -18.51 -15.20
CA ALA A 226 19.60 -17.74 -15.45
C ALA A 226 19.41 -17.42 -16.94
N TYR A 227 20.45 -16.86 -17.57
CA TYR A 227 20.45 -16.55 -19.01
C TYR A 227 20.17 -17.81 -19.86
N ARG A 228 20.83 -18.93 -19.55
CA ARG A 228 20.66 -20.20 -20.28
C ARG A 228 19.30 -20.85 -20.03
N THR A 229 18.78 -20.75 -18.82
CA THR A 229 17.46 -21.27 -18.47
C THR A 229 16.39 -20.48 -19.22
N ALA A 230 16.47 -19.15 -19.23
CA ALA A 230 15.56 -18.30 -19.99
C ALA A 230 15.57 -18.66 -21.48
N ASP A 231 16.76 -18.81 -22.09
CA ASP A 231 16.93 -19.29 -23.47
C ASP A 231 16.25 -20.65 -23.69
N TYR A 232 16.48 -21.61 -22.79
CA TYR A 232 15.87 -22.95 -22.89
C TYR A 232 14.34 -22.89 -22.87
N GLU A 233 13.75 -22.18 -21.90
CA GLU A 233 12.29 -22.06 -21.76
C GLU A 233 11.68 -21.40 -23.01
N ARG A 234 12.32 -20.35 -23.53
CA ARG A 234 11.90 -19.66 -24.76
C ARG A 234 11.91 -20.61 -25.96
N ARG A 235 13.00 -21.37 -26.13
CA ARG A 235 13.16 -22.30 -27.26
C ARG A 235 12.07 -23.37 -27.29
N GLN A 236 11.60 -23.87 -26.14
CA GLN A 236 10.56 -24.91 -26.10
C GLN A 236 9.29 -24.47 -26.84
N SER A 237 8.90 -23.20 -26.70
CA SER A 237 7.74 -22.60 -27.36
C SER A 237 7.94 -22.23 -28.83
N GLN A 238 9.18 -22.31 -29.36
CA GLN A 238 9.51 -21.85 -30.72
C GLN A 238 9.63 -23.03 -31.71
N PRO A 239 8.64 -23.29 -32.59
CA PRO A 239 8.68 -24.38 -33.57
C PRO A 239 9.79 -24.26 -34.61
N MET A 240 10.29 -23.06 -34.87
CA MET A 240 11.41 -22.80 -35.79
C MET A 240 12.75 -23.36 -35.29
N VAL A 241 12.87 -23.60 -33.97
CA VAL A 241 14.06 -24.20 -33.35
C VAL A 241 13.87 -25.71 -33.32
N VAL A 242 14.81 -26.43 -33.94
CA VAL A 242 14.76 -27.90 -34.15
C VAL A 242 15.91 -28.65 -33.46
N GLY A 243 16.80 -27.91 -32.79
CA GLY A 243 17.91 -28.44 -32.02
C GLY A 243 18.72 -27.30 -31.41
N ILE A 244 19.77 -27.63 -30.67
CA ILE A 244 20.75 -26.66 -30.20
C ILE A 244 22.16 -27.14 -30.52
N GLU A 245 23.08 -26.22 -30.75
CA GLU A 245 24.49 -26.52 -30.90
C GLU A 245 25.26 -25.86 -29.76
N VAL A 246 26.00 -26.66 -29.00
CA VAL A 246 26.82 -26.22 -27.86
C VAL A 246 28.22 -25.93 -28.37
N HIS A 247 28.64 -24.67 -28.22
CA HIS A 247 29.92 -24.14 -28.67
C HIS A 247 30.85 -23.86 -27.49
N LEU A 248 32.15 -24.09 -27.72
CA LEU A 248 33.20 -23.66 -26.80
C LEU A 248 33.28 -22.13 -26.76
N SER A 249 33.66 -21.60 -25.60
CA SER A 249 33.81 -20.15 -25.43
C SER A 249 35.07 -19.56 -26.07
N GLY A 250 36.00 -20.41 -26.53
CA GLY A 250 37.34 -20.02 -26.95
C GLY A 250 38.25 -19.55 -25.81
N ASN A 251 37.83 -19.76 -24.55
CA ASN A 251 38.54 -19.29 -23.35
C ASN A 251 38.73 -20.42 -22.33
N HIS A 252 39.01 -21.63 -22.80
CA HIS A 252 39.35 -22.78 -21.97
C HIS A 252 40.84 -22.73 -21.64
N THR A 253 41.16 -21.84 -20.71
CA THR A 253 42.55 -21.58 -20.32
C THR A 253 42.68 -21.55 -18.80
N CYS A 254 43.75 -22.11 -18.26
CA CYS A 254 44.10 -22.02 -16.84
C CYS A 254 45.47 -21.38 -16.65
N LEU A 255 45.76 -20.88 -15.44
CA LEU A 255 47.10 -20.40 -15.11
C LEU A 255 47.99 -21.60 -14.74
N GLY A 256 49.10 -21.76 -15.44
CA GLY A 256 50.11 -22.77 -15.16
C GLY A 256 50.93 -22.46 -13.91
N ARG A 257 51.80 -23.40 -13.50
CA ARG A 257 52.73 -23.19 -12.36
C ARG A 257 53.74 -22.06 -12.63
N ASP A 258 53.97 -21.76 -13.90
CA ASP A 258 54.79 -20.65 -14.41
C ASP A 258 54.06 -19.30 -14.40
N GLY A 259 52.78 -19.26 -14.00
CA GLY A 259 51.97 -18.06 -13.96
C GLY A 259 51.47 -17.59 -15.33
N LYS A 260 51.66 -18.36 -16.41
CA LYS A 260 51.17 -18.06 -17.76
C LYS A 260 49.83 -18.73 -18.02
N MET A 261 49.08 -18.26 -19.02
CA MET A 261 47.85 -18.93 -19.48
C MET A 261 48.23 -20.14 -20.35
N HIS A 262 47.71 -21.31 -19.98
CA HIS A 262 47.81 -22.56 -20.74
C HIS A 262 46.42 -23.00 -21.16
N GLU A 263 46.31 -23.68 -22.30
CA GLU A 263 45.06 -24.33 -22.71
C GLU A 263 44.66 -25.40 -21.68
N LEU A 264 43.37 -25.45 -21.37
CA LEU A 264 42.78 -26.39 -20.44
C LEU A 264 41.75 -27.22 -21.19
N THR A 265 42.06 -28.47 -21.51
CA THR A 265 41.04 -29.42 -21.97
C THR A 265 40.17 -29.84 -20.78
N ASP A 266 38.87 -29.59 -20.88
CA ASP A 266 37.88 -30.01 -19.90
C ASP A 266 36.65 -30.67 -20.55
N ILE A 267 35.66 -31.01 -19.72
CA ILE A 267 34.43 -31.68 -20.15
C ILE A 267 33.67 -30.92 -21.25
N CYS A 268 33.84 -29.60 -21.36
CA CYS A 268 33.23 -28.82 -22.40
C CYS A 268 33.76 -29.20 -23.79
N ASP A 269 35.05 -29.53 -23.90
CA ASP A 269 35.70 -29.90 -25.14
C ASP A 269 35.18 -31.27 -25.62
N ASP A 270 35.02 -32.21 -24.68
CA ASP A 270 34.51 -33.56 -24.97
C ASP A 270 33.01 -33.57 -25.32
N LEU A 271 32.23 -32.66 -24.72
CA LEU A 271 30.76 -32.64 -24.83
C LEU A 271 30.23 -31.50 -25.73
N ALA A 272 31.08 -30.78 -26.45
CA ALA A 272 30.60 -29.84 -27.45
C ALA A 272 29.94 -30.59 -28.63
N GLY A 273 28.88 -30.02 -29.19
CA GLY A 273 28.17 -30.66 -30.30
C GLY A 273 26.70 -30.30 -30.41
N LYS A 274 26.00 -31.02 -31.28
CA LYS A 274 24.57 -30.82 -31.57
C LYS A 274 23.72 -31.68 -30.67
N TYR A 275 22.77 -31.07 -29.97
CA TYR A 275 21.87 -31.72 -29.05
C TYR A 275 20.41 -31.54 -29.48
N PRO A 276 19.54 -32.51 -29.16
CA PRO A 276 18.10 -32.35 -29.33
C PRO A 276 17.57 -31.12 -28.58
N LYS A 277 16.49 -30.53 -29.11
CA LYS A 277 15.87 -29.30 -28.58
C LYS A 277 15.51 -29.36 -27.09
N ASN A 278 15.16 -30.54 -26.60
CA ASN A 278 14.74 -30.75 -25.21
C ASN A 278 15.93 -30.87 -24.23
N PHE A 279 17.17 -30.93 -24.72
CA PHE A 279 18.35 -30.92 -23.87
C PHE A 279 18.52 -29.55 -23.21
N LYS A 280 18.51 -29.54 -21.88
CA LYS A 280 18.67 -28.32 -21.08
C LYS A 280 20.14 -28.08 -20.77
N PHE A 281 20.76 -27.22 -21.57
CA PHE A 281 22.14 -26.79 -21.36
C PHE A 281 22.21 -25.52 -20.52
N THR A 282 22.62 -25.65 -19.26
CA THR A 282 22.87 -24.52 -18.34
C THR A 282 24.37 -24.27 -18.10
N GLY A 283 25.24 -24.97 -18.86
CA GLY A 283 26.69 -25.06 -18.72
C GLY A 283 27.16 -26.52 -18.56
N TRP A 284 28.47 -26.76 -18.38
CA TRP A 284 28.98 -28.09 -17.96
C TRP A 284 29.58 -28.10 -16.54
N HIS A 285 30.28 -27.03 -16.16
CA HIS A 285 30.81 -26.81 -14.81
C HIS A 285 30.55 -25.37 -14.31
N PRO A 286 30.72 -25.06 -13.02
CA PRO A 286 30.60 -23.68 -12.55
C PRO A 286 31.59 -22.75 -13.25
N LEU A 287 31.22 -21.48 -13.44
CA LEU A 287 31.95 -20.51 -14.28
C LEU A 287 32.08 -20.88 -15.77
N CYS A 288 31.32 -21.86 -16.27
CA CYS A 288 31.29 -22.19 -17.68
C CYS A 288 30.89 -20.96 -18.53
N ARG A 289 31.69 -20.69 -19.57
CA ARG A 289 31.50 -19.59 -20.52
C ARG A 289 30.98 -20.08 -21.87
N CYS A 290 30.89 -21.39 -22.06
CA CYS A 290 30.33 -22.01 -23.26
C CYS A 290 28.87 -21.57 -23.47
N PHE A 291 28.44 -21.67 -24.70
CA PHE A 291 27.13 -21.16 -25.10
C PHE A 291 26.44 -22.11 -26.06
N ALA A 292 25.12 -21.97 -26.14
CA ALA A 292 24.32 -22.74 -27.07
C ALA A 292 23.63 -21.80 -28.05
N THR A 293 23.73 -22.11 -29.34
CA THR A 293 22.97 -21.47 -30.42
C THR A 293 21.84 -22.36 -30.88
N GLU A 294 20.78 -21.75 -31.37
CA GLU A 294 19.62 -22.44 -31.92
C GLU A 294 19.95 -23.03 -33.30
N ILE A 295 19.62 -24.30 -33.51
CA ILE A 295 19.56 -24.89 -34.84
C ILE A 295 18.16 -24.65 -35.37
N LEU A 296 18.06 -23.93 -36.49
CA LEU A 296 16.79 -23.54 -37.09
C LEU A 296 16.41 -24.49 -38.23
N LYS A 297 15.12 -24.50 -38.57
CA LYS A 297 14.62 -25.01 -39.84
C LYS A 297 15.32 -24.34 -41.03
N THR A 298 15.27 -24.98 -42.20
CA THR A 298 15.82 -24.40 -43.43
C THR A 298 15.04 -23.15 -43.86
N ASP A 299 15.65 -22.28 -44.67
CA ASP A 299 14.97 -21.06 -45.16
C ASP A 299 13.67 -21.37 -45.93
N LYS A 300 13.62 -22.50 -46.64
CA LYS A 300 12.42 -22.98 -47.34
C LYS A 300 11.30 -23.34 -46.35
N GLU A 301 11.63 -24.12 -45.32
CA GLU A 301 10.69 -24.51 -44.26
C GLU A 301 10.20 -23.30 -43.45
N LEU A 302 11.09 -22.35 -43.15
CA LEU A 302 10.72 -21.09 -42.46
C LEU A 302 9.82 -20.20 -43.32
N ALA A 303 10.05 -20.15 -44.64
CA ALA A 303 9.19 -19.42 -45.57
C ALA A 303 7.78 -20.04 -45.63
N GLU A 304 7.69 -21.38 -45.57
CA GLU A 304 6.42 -22.10 -45.54
C GLU A 304 5.71 -21.96 -44.19
N ASP A 305 6.41 -22.10 -43.07
CA ASP A 305 5.90 -21.80 -41.73
C ASP A 305 5.29 -20.40 -41.67
N ARG A 306 5.99 -19.40 -42.24
CA ARG A 306 5.49 -18.02 -42.31
C ARG A 306 4.18 -17.92 -43.08
N ARG A 307 4.04 -18.61 -44.22
CA ARG A 307 2.77 -18.63 -45.00
C ARG A 307 1.63 -19.29 -44.23
N ARG A 308 1.91 -20.41 -43.56
CA ARG A 308 0.94 -21.14 -42.72
C ARG A 308 0.47 -20.26 -41.56
N ILE A 309 1.41 -19.68 -40.83
CA ILE A 309 1.14 -18.80 -39.67
C ILE A 309 0.33 -17.56 -40.08
N LEU A 310 0.62 -16.95 -41.24
CA LEU A 310 -0.15 -15.81 -41.76
C LEU A 310 -1.59 -16.19 -42.18
N ARG A 311 -1.83 -17.46 -42.52
CA ARG A 311 -3.17 -18.01 -42.80
C ARG A 311 -3.89 -18.54 -41.56
N GLY A 312 -3.25 -18.49 -40.39
CA GLY A 312 -3.79 -19.05 -39.14
C GLY A 312 -3.64 -20.57 -39.02
N GLU A 313 -2.81 -21.19 -39.85
CA GLU A 313 -2.45 -22.61 -39.80
C GLU A 313 -1.24 -22.85 -38.88
N GLU A 314 -1.09 -24.08 -38.38
CA GLU A 314 0.06 -24.50 -37.59
C GLU A 314 1.33 -24.61 -38.47
N PRO A 315 2.52 -24.26 -37.93
CA PRO A 315 3.78 -24.47 -38.64
C PRO A 315 4.06 -25.96 -38.83
N LEU A 316 4.98 -26.28 -39.73
CA LEU A 316 5.43 -27.65 -39.94
C LEU A 316 5.96 -28.24 -38.62
N PRO A 317 5.75 -29.53 -38.34
CA PRO A 317 6.29 -30.14 -37.13
C PRO A 317 7.83 -30.01 -37.09
N SER A 318 8.38 -29.62 -35.94
CA SER A 318 9.84 -29.49 -35.76
C SER A 318 10.59 -30.83 -35.94
N SER A 319 9.89 -31.96 -35.79
CA SER A 319 10.41 -33.33 -36.01
C SER A 319 10.67 -33.65 -37.49
N ASP A 320 10.00 -32.93 -38.38
CA ASP A 320 9.95 -33.23 -39.81
C ASP A 320 10.98 -32.39 -40.60
N SER A 321 11.58 -31.40 -39.93
CA SER A 321 12.64 -30.60 -40.52
C SER A 321 13.88 -31.44 -40.80
N VAL A 322 14.52 -31.19 -41.94
CA VAL A 322 15.81 -31.82 -42.29
C VAL A 322 16.93 -31.45 -41.30
N ASN A 323 16.80 -30.32 -40.60
CA ASN A 323 17.76 -29.87 -39.59
C ASN A 323 17.46 -30.40 -38.18
N SER A 324 16.42 -31.23 -38.02
CA SER A 324 15.99 -31.75 -36.72
C SER A 324 17.04 -32.66 -36.08
N VAL A 325 17.50 -32.31 -34.88
CA VAL A 325 18.47 -33.12 -34.13
C VAL A 325 17.70 -34.09 -33.23
N LYS A 326 17.69 -35.37 -33.62
CA LYS A 326 16.93 -36.44 -32.93
C LYS A 326 17.79 -37.20 -31.90
N GLU A 327 19.05 -37.42 -32.23
CA GLU A 327 20.00 -38.16 -31.41
C GLU A 327 20.91 -37.24 -30.59
N TYR A 328 21.39 -37.74 -29.47
CA TYR A 328 22.41 -37.07 -28.64
C TYR A 328 23.81 -37.38 -29.20
N PRO A 329 24.81 -36.51 -28.99
CA PRO A 329 26.19 -36.81 -29.36
C PRO A 329 26.68 -38.12 -28.73
N PRO A 330 27.35 -39.02 -29.48
CA PRO A 330 27.88 -40.27 -28.94
C PRO A 330 28.75 -40.05 -27.69
N ALA A 331 29.61 -39.04 -27.72
CA ALA A 331 30.46 -38.64 -26.60
C ALA A 331 29.67 -38.37 -25.30
N PHE A 332 28.45 -37.82 -25.39
CA PHE A 332 27.63 -37.59 -24.20
C PHE A 332 27.08 -38.88 -23.60
N LYS A 333 26.62 -39.81 -24.44
CA LYS A 333 26.15 -41.13 -23.99
C LYS A 333 27.29 -41.91 -23.34
N GLU A 334 28.43 -42.00 -24.03
CA GLU A 334 29.63 -42.68 -23.53
C GLU A 334 30.11 -42.06 -22.21
N TRP A 335 30.08 -40.73 -22.10
CA TRP A 335 30.44 -40.04 -20.86
C TRP A 335 29.50 -40.42 -19.71
N VAL A 336 28.18 -40.49 -19.95
CA VAL A 336 27.19 -40.89 -18.94
C VAL A 336 27.44 -42.33 -18.47
N GLU A 337 27.62 -43.26 -19.40
CA GLU A 337 27.87 -44.67 -19.12
C GLU A 337 29.18 -44.86 -18.34
N LYS A 338 30.27 -44.22 -18.79
CA LYS A 338 31.57 -44.24 -18.11
C LYS A 338 31.53 -43.67 -16.69
N ASN A 339 30.58 -42.77 -16.40
CA ASN A 339 30.43 -42.12 -15.10
C ASN A 339 29.24 -42.64 -14.28
N ALA A 340 28.61 -43.76 -14.66
CA ALA A 340 27.40 -44.31 -14.02
C ALA A 340 27.49 -44.36 -12.48
N GLY A 341 28.53 -45.00 -11.93
CA GLY A 341 28.72 -45.11 -10.48
C GLY A 341 28.94 -43.76 -9.77
N ARG A 342 29.57 -42.79 -10.45
CA ARG A 342 29.76 -41.42 -9.92
C ARG A 342 28.44 -40.65 -9.90
N ILE A 343 27.61 -40.84 -10.93
CA ILE A 343 26.27 -40.23 -11.04
C ILE A 343 25.38 -40.75 -9.90
N GLU A 344 25.36 -42.06 -9.69
CA GLU A 344 24.58 -42.69 -8.60
C GLU A 344 25.01 -42.20 -7.22
N ALA A 345 26.31 -42.21 -6.93
CA ALA A 345 26.82 -41.71 -5.65
C ALA A 345 26.52 -40.21 -5.45
N ALA A 346 26.54 -39.41 -6.52
CA ALA A 346 26.18 -38.00 -6.48
C ALA A 346 24.67 -37.79 -6.29
N GLU A 347 23.82 -38.65 -6.87
CA GLU A 347 22.37 -38.65 -6.71
C GLU A 347 21.97 -38.94 -5.26
N HIS A 348 22.50 -40.00 -4.65
CA HIS A 348 22.27 -40.31 -3.24
C HIS A 348 22.67 -39.18 -2.29
N ARG A 349 23.70 -38.41 -2.65
CA ARG A 349 24.19 -37.27 -1.86
C ARG A 349 23.49 -35.95 -2.18
N GLY A 350 22.55 -35.93 -3.13
CA GLY A 350 21.86 -34.71 -3.59
C GLY A 350 22.80 -33.68 -4.25
N LYS A 351 23.86 -34.15 -4.92
CA LYS A 351 24.95 -33.32 -5.50
C LYS A 351 25.17 -33.56 -7.00
N LEU A 352 24.12 -33.96 -7.73
CA LEU A 352 24.22 -34.15 -9.18
C LEU A 352 24.69 -32.85 -9.86
N PRO A 353 25.62 -32.94 -10.83
CA PRO A 353 25.92 -31.83 -11.73
C PRO A 353 24.64 -31.38 -12.43
N TYR A 354 24.54 -30.08 -12.65
CA TYR A 354 23.31 -29.46 -13.14
C TYR A 354 22.89 -29.99 -14.52
N PHE A 355 23.81 -30.23 -15.47
CA PHE A 355 23.47 -30.81 -16.78
C PHE A 355 22.97 -32.27 -16.70
N ILE A 356 23.31 -33.00 -15.63
CA ILE A 356 22.78 -34.35 -15.37
C ILE A 356 21.41 -34.24 -14.69
N ALA A 357 21.28 -33.37 -13.69
CA ALA A 357 20.01 -33.15 -12.99
C ALA A 357 18.92 -32.62 -13.93
N ASP A 358 19.27 -31.63 -14.76
CA ASP A 358 18.37 -30.99 -15.73
C ASP A 358 17.94 -31.95 -16.85
N ASN A 359 18.68 -33.04 -17.10
CA ASN A 359 18.43 -34.01 -18.18
C ASN A 359 18.27 -35.46 -17.68
N LYS A 360 17.82 -35.63 -16.43
CA LYS A 360 17.80 -36.92 -15.72
C LYS A 360 17.09 -38.04 -16.49
N ARG A 361 15.98 -37.76 -17.16
CA ARG A 361 15.23 -38.77 -17.92
C ARG A 361 16.06 -39.42 -19.03
N THR A 362 16.87 -38.61 -19.72
CA THR A 362 17.78 -39.08 -20.78
C THR A 362 18.95 -39.85 -20.15
N VAL A 363 19.50 -39.35 -19.06
CA VAL A 363 20.59 -40.01 -18.33
C VAL A 363 20.15 -41.38 -17.81
N ASP A 364 18.99 -41.49 -17.16
CA ASP A 364 18.45 -42.76 -16.66
C ASP A 364 18.23 -43.76 -17.81
N ARG A 365 17.78 -43.29 -18.98
CA ARG A 365 17.64 -44.11 -20.19
C ARG A 365 18.98 -44.67 -20.67
N PHE A 366 20.04 -43.85 -20.72
CA PHE A 366 21.38 -44.33 -21.09
C PHE A 366 21.94 -45.34 -20.09
N LEU A 367 21.60 -45.19 -18.81
CA LEU A 367 22.00 -46.13 -17.76
C LEU A 367 21.13 -47.39 -17.67
N GLY A 368 20.20 -47.61 -18.62
CA GLY A 368 19.31 -48.78 -18.61
C GLY A 368 18.32 -48.80 -17.45
N ARG A 369 18.12 -47.68 -16.76
CA ARG A 369 17.16 -47.55 -15.66
C ARG A 369 15.79 -47.26 -16.24
N SER A 370 14.76 -48.02 -15.83
CA SER A 370 13.38 -47.73 -16.21
C SER A 370 13.05 -46.30 -15.83
N PRO A 371 12.77 -45.41 -16.80
CA PRO A 371 12.37 -44.05 -16.49
C PRO A 371 11.13 -44.15 -15.61
N LYS A 372 11.15 -43.56 -14.41
CA LYS A 372 9.92 -43.46 -13.62
C LYS A 372 8.88 -42.78 -14.52
N MET A 373 7.79 -43.50 -14.80
CA MET A 373 6.68 -42.94 -15.55
C MET A 373 6.32 -41.62 -14.90
N THR A 374 6.25 -40.58 -15.71
CA THR A 374 5.75 -39.32 -15.21
C THR A 374 4.31 -39.55 -14.72
N PRO A 375 3.82 -38.76 -13.75
CA PRO A 375 2.41 -38.84 -13.33
C PRO A 375 1.40 -38.79 -14.49
N LEU A 376 1.77 -38.14 -15.60
CA LEU A 376 1.02 -38.05 -16.85
C LEU A 376 0.98 -39.38 -17.63
N GLU A 377 2.11 -40.05 -17.78
CA GLU A 377 2.19 -41.33 -18.51
C GLU A 377 1.44 -42.45 -17.76
N ALA A 378 1.55 -42.47 -16.42
CA ALA A 378 0.78 -43.38 -15.58
C ALA A 378 -0.74 -43.10 -15.62
N ALA A 379 -1.15 -41.87 -15.91
CA ALA A 379 -2.55 -41.53 -16.14
C ALA A 379 -3.04 -42.06 -17.51
N ALA A 380 -2.26 -41.90 -18.57
CA ALA A 380 -2.64 -42.36 -19.91
C ALA A 380 -2.89 -43.88 -19.97
N GLN A 381 -2.02 -44.67 -19.35
CA GLN A 381 -2.17 -46.13 -19.32
C GLN A 381 -3.41 -46.58 -18.54
N ARG A 382 -3.76 -45.89 -17.44
CA ARG A 382 -5.00 -46.15 -16.69
C ARG A 382 -6.26 -45.80 -17.47
N HIS A 383 -6.18 -44.93 -18.48
CA HIS A 383 -7.32 -44.60 -19.33
C HIS A 383 -7.57 -45.68 -20.41
N ALA A 384 -6.52 -46.31 -20.93
CA ALA A 384 -6.61 -47.35 -21.97
C ALA A 384 -7.30 -48.65 -21.49
N ASN A 385 -7.21 -48.97 -20.20
CA ASN A 385 -7.72 -50.24 -19.63
C ASN A 385 -9.17 -50.17 -19.10
N ARG A 386 -9.97 -49.15 -19.44
CA ARG A 386 -11.34 -48.97 -18.89
C ARG A 386 -12.42 -49.59 -19.77
N THR A 387 -13.43 -50.23 -19.15
CA THR A 387 -14.62 -50.74 -19.87
C THR A 387 -15.59 -49.61 -20.23
N ALA A 388 -16.53 -49.86 -21.16
CA ALA A 388 -17.53 -48.86 -21.58
C ALA A 388 -18.42 -48.39 -20.42
N GLN A 389 -18.83 -49.30 -19.53
CA GLN A 389 -19.63 -48.97 -18.35
C GLN A 389 -18.83 -48.15 -17.33
N GLN A 390 -17.57 -48.51 -17.08
CA GLN A 390 -16.67 -47.73 -16.23
C GLN A 390 -16.41 -46.35 -16.82
N SER A 391 -16.23 -46.26 -18.14
CA SER A 391 -16.02 -45.03 -18.87
C SER A 391 -17.27 -44.13 -18.81
N GLY A 392 -18.47 -44.68 -18.99
CA GLY A 392 -19.74 -43.96 -18.84
C GLY A 392 -19.98 -43.46 -17.43
N ALA A 393 -19.75 -44.29 -16.40
CA ALA A 393 -19.88 -43.88 -14.99
C ALA A 393 -18.83 -42.83 -14.58
N ILE A 394 -17.65 -42.85 -15.20
CA ILE A 394 -16.62 -41.82 -15.02
C ILE A 394 -17.03 -40.54 -15.74
N GLN A 395 -17.55 -40.64 -16.96
CA GLN A 395 -18.01 -39.51 -17.78
C GLN A 395 -19.18 -38.78 -17.12
N GLN A 396 -20.14 -39.52 -16.57
CA GLN A 396 -21.26 -38.97 -15.82
C GLN A 396 -20.78 -38.20 -14.58
N ARG A 397 -19.94 -38.82 -13.74
CA ARG A 397 -19.32 -38.17 -12.56
C ARG A 397 -18.41 -37.00 -12.93
N TRP A 398 -17.80 -37.03 -14.11
CA TRP A 398 -16.99 -35.95 -14.64
C TRP A 398 -17.88 -34.77 -15.06
N ASN A 399 -18.95 -35.03 -15.80
CA ASN A 399 -19.93 -34.03 -16.19
C ASN A 399 -20.68 -33.44 -14.98
N ASP A 400 -21.02 -34.24 -13.96
CA ASP A 400 -21.64 -33.74 -12.73
C ASP A 400 -20.74 -32.74 -12.02
N ARG A 401 -19.44 -33.05 -11.90
CA ARG A 401 -18.46 -32.10 -11.37
C ARG A 401 -18.38 -30.84 -12.22
N ARG A 402 -18.37 -30.97 -13.55
CA ARG A 402 -18.31 -29.83 -14.47
C ARG A 402 -19.57 -28.96 -14.38
N ILE A 403 -20.74 -29.56 -14.23
CA ILE A 403 -22.02 -28.87 -14.05
C ILE A 403 -22.04 -28.14 -12.69
N SER A 404 -21.63 -28.79 -11.60
CA SER A 404 -21.49 -28.14 -10.29
C SER A 404 -20.51 -26.95 -10.31
N MET A 405 -19.45 -27.02 -11.12
CA MET A 405 -18.57 -25.87 -11.35
C MET A 405 -19.25 -24.72 -12.10
N LEU A 406 -20.20 -25.01 -12.98
CA LEU A 406 -21.00 -23.98 -13.65
C LEU A 406 -21.98 -23.32 -12.67
N ASP A 407 -22.59 -24.08 -11.75
CA ASP A 407 -23.39 -23.48 -10.67
C ASP A 407 -22.53 -22.60 -9.76
N ALA A 408 -21.33 -23.05 -9.40
CA ALA A 408 -20.38 -22.25 -8.65
C ALA A 408 -19.95 -21.00 -9.44
N ALA A 409 -19.80 -21.09 -10.77
CA ALA A 409 -19.49 -19.94 -11.61
C ALA A 409 -20.65 -18.94 -11.66
N VAL A 410 -21.90 -19.38 -11.67
CA VAL A 410 -23.06 -18.49 -11.52
C VAL A 410 -23.11 -17.86 -10.13
N ALA A 411 -22.91 -18.65 -9.07
CA ALA A 411 -22.89 -18.17 -7.68
C ALA A 411 -21.78 -17.14 -7.43
N ASN A 412 -20.62 -17.33 -8.07
CA ASN A 412 -19.47 -16.44 -8.00
C ASN A 412 -19.52 -15.30 -9.03
N GLY A 413 -20.63 -15.12 -9.77
CA GLY A 413 -20.82 -14.03 -10.72
C GLY A 413 -19.96 -14.09 -12.00
N LEU A 414 -19.33 -15.23 -12.28
CA LEU A 414 -18.58 -15.49 -13.51
C LEU A 414 -19.49 -15.82 -14.70
N LEU A 415 -20.72 -16.26 -14.42
CA LEU A 415 -21.78 -16.46 -15.40
C LEU A 415 -23.05 -15.72 -14.94
N PRO A 416 -23.88 -15.19 -15.86
CA PRO A 416 -25.15 -14.55 -15.52
C PRO A 416 -26.12 -15.49 -14.80
N LYS A 417 -26.99 -14.95 -13.94
CA LYS A 417 -27.97 -15.71 -13.16
C LYS A 417 -28.99 -16.46 -14.04
N GLU A 418 -29.21 -15.95 -15.25
CA GLU A 418 -30.10 -16.51 -16.27
C GLU A 418 -29.59 -17.87 -16.78
N CYS A 419 -28.28 -18.15 -16.66
CA CYS A 419 -27.70 -19.42 -17.07
C CYS A 419 -28.14 -20.61 -16.20
N SER A 420 -28.68 -20.38 -14.99
CA SER A 420 -29.14 -21.45 -14.08
C SER A 420 -30.19 -22.37 -14.71
N LYS A 421 -31.10 -21.83 -15.53
CA LYS A 421 -32.12 -22.63 -16.24
C LYS A 421 -31.48 -23.57 -17.28
N ALA A 422 -30.47 -23.08 -17.99
CA ALA A 422 -29.72 -23.88 -18.96
C ALA A 422 -28.89 -24.97 -18.26
N ILE A 423 -28.32 -24.67 -17.09
CA ILE A 423 -27.53 -25.62 -16.29
C ILE A 423 -28.42 -26.76 -15.74
N ALA A 424 -29.64 -26.45 -15.30
CA ALA A 424 -30.61 -27.47 -14.87
C ALA A 424 -30.93 -28.48 -16.00
N SER A 425 -31.14 -28.01 -17.23
CA SER A 425 -31.33 -28.87 -18.40
C SER A 425 -30.13 -29.79 -18.69
N LEU A 426 -28.90 -29.31 -18.45
CA LEU A 426 -27.69 -30.13 -18.63
C LEU A 426 -27.58 -31.26 -17.59
N ARG A 427 -28.06 -31.06 -16.36
CA ARG A 427 -28.13 -32.15 -15.35
C ARG A 427 -29.03 -33.28 -15.81
N SER A 428 -30.23 -32.95 -16.28
CA SER A 428 -31.20 -33.94 -16.76
C SER A 428 -30.65 -34.76 -17.92
N LEU A 429 -29.95 -34.12 -18.86
CA LEU A 429 -29.31 -34.80 -20.00
C LEU A 429 -28.10 -35.66 -19.58
N ASN A 430 -27.35 -35.27 -18.54
CA ASN A 430 -26.24 -36.07 -18.00
C ASN A 430 -26.73 -37.34 -17.30
N LEU A 431 -27.84 -37.25 -16.55
CA LEU A 431 -28.51 -38.41 -15.94
C LEU A 431 -29.01 -39.41 -16.99
N ALA A 432 -29.45 -38.92 -18.15
CA ALA A 432 -29.92 -39.74 -19.26
C ALA A 432 -28.78 -40.35 -20.11
N GLY A 433 -27.51 -40.17 -19.76
CA GLY A 433 -26.36 -40.75 -20.49
C GLY A 433 -26.06 -40.12 -21.86
N LYS A 434 -26.69 -38.99 -22.21
CA LYS A 434 -26.54 -38.29 -23.50
C LYS A 434 -25.27 -37.43 -23.52
N PHE A 435 -24.11 -38.05 -23.33
CA PHE A 435 -22.85 -37.32 -23.11
C PHE A 435 -22.37 -36.49 -24.30
N ASP A 436 -22.65 -36.94 -25.53
CA ASP A 436 -22.26 -36.24 -26.76
C ASP A 436 -23.05 -34.95 -26.99
N GLU A 437 -24.32 -34.93 -26.57
CA GLU A 437 -25.23 -33.78 -26.71
C GLU A 437 -24.93 -32.66 -25.70
N ILE A 438 -24.31 -32.99 -24.55
CA ILE A 438 -24.02 -32.02 -23.48
C ILE A 438 -22.58 -31.51 -23.47
N GLY A 439 -21.63 -32.29 -23.97
CA GLY A 439 -20.20 -31.98 -23.89
C GLY A 439 -19.85 -30.61 -24.47
N GLY A 440 -20.41 -30.28 -25.64
CA GLY A 440 -20.22 -29.00 -26.33
C GLY A 440 -20.85 -27.81 -25.58
N ARG A 441 -22.04 -28.02 -24.98
CA ARG A 441 -22.76 -26.98 -24.21
C ARG A 441 -22.05 -26.69 -22.88
N ILE A 442 -21.66 -27.73 -22.15
CA ILE A 442 -20.86 -27.60 -20.93
C ILE A 442 -19.52 -26.92 -21.27
N LYS A 443 -18.83 -27.34 -22.33
CA LYS A 443 -17.56 -26.73 -22.76
C LYS A 443 -17.72 -25.27 -23.15
N THR A 444 -18.83 -24.89 -23.78
CA THR A 444 -19.11 -23.48 -24.14
C THR A 444 -19.28 -22.61 -22.90
N LEU A 445 -20.07 -23.06 -21.91
CA LEU A 445 -20.27 -22.35 -20.65
C LEU A 445 -19.01 -22.34 -19.79
N GLN A 446 -18.25 -23.43 -19.76
CA GLN A 446 -16.97 -23.50 -19.08
C GLN A 446 -15.93 -22.62 -19.74
N ASN A 447 -15.87 -22.56 -21.07
CA ASN A 447 -14.98 -21.65 -21.79
C ASN A 447 -15.42 -20.20 -21.60
N ALA A 448 -16.72 -19.92 -21.47
CA ALA A 448 -17.19 -18.61 -21.05
C ALA A 448 -16.65 -18.30 -19.65
N ALA A 449 -16.93 -19.15 -18.66
CA ALA A 449 -16.45 -18.98 -17.29
C ALA A 449 -14.92 -18.87 -17.21
N LEU A 450 -14.16 -19.69 -17.96
CA LEU A 450 -12.69 -19.69 -18.04
C LEU A 450 -12.15 -18.46 -18.75
N ARG A 451 -12.81 -17.98 -19.82
CA ARG A 451 -12.48 -16.68 -20.43
C ARG A 451 -12.73 -15.55 -19.44
N HIS A 452 -13.71 -15.70 -18.55
CA HIS A 452 -13.94 -14.79 -17.44
C HIS A 452 -13.01 -15.04 -16.24
N GLN A 453 -12.32 -16.18 -16.16
CA GLN A 453 -11.41 -16.57 -15.06
C GLN A 453 -9.92 -16.30 -15.37
N GLY A 454 -9.51 -16.43 -16.65
CA GLY A 454 -8.13 -16.29 -17.13
C GLY A 454 -7.81 -14.94 -17.79
N ARG A 455 -8.78 -14.02 -17.84
CA ARG A 455 -8.47 -12.61 -18.08
C ARG A 455 -7.75 -12.09 -16.83
N PRO A 456 -6.72 -11.23 -16.92
CA PRO A 456 -6.14 -10.59 -15.74
C PRO A 456 -7.26 -9.87 -14.98
N GLN A 457 -7.19 -9.80 -13.65
CA GLN A 457 -8.25 -9.16 -12.83
C GLN A 457 -8.62 -7.75 -13.34
N SER A 458 -7.69 -7.05 -13.99
CA SER A 458 -7.91 -5.75 -14.63
C SER A 458 -8.62 -5.80 -16.00
N GLN A 459 -8.65 -6.93 -16.70
CA GLN A 459 -9.41 -7.16 -17.93
C GLN A 459 -10.73 -7.89 -17.67
N ILE A 460 -10.80 -8.75 -16.64
CA ILE A 460 -12.06 -9.20 -16.04
C ILE A 460 -12.78 -7.98 -15.51
N GLY A 461 -12.09 -7.17 -14.69
CA GLY A 461 -12.50 -5.84 -14.24
C GLY A 461 -12.95 -5.01 -15.42
N ARG A 462 -12.11 -4.70 -16.42
CA ARG A 462 -12.57 -3.89 -17.57
C ARG A 462 -13.76 -4.45 -18.36
N ILE A 463 -13.97 -5.77 -18.43
CA ILE A 463 -15.10 -6.36 -19.16
C ILE A 463 -16.34 -6.51 -18.27
N GLN A 464 -16.18 -6.77 -16.99
CA GLN A 464 -17.22 -6.60 -15.97
C GLN A 464 -17.56 -5.12 -15.91
N ASP A 465 -16.63 -4.21 -15.65
CA ASP A 465 -16.76 -2.77 -15.77
C ASP A 465 -17.37 -2.32 -17.09
N ALA A 466 -17.08 -2.93 -18.25
CA ALA A 466 -17.71 -2.58 -19.53
C ALA A 466 -19.10 -3.19 -19.72
N TRP A 467 -19.34 -4.39 -19.20
CA TRP A 467 -20.64 -5.06 -19.20
C TRP A 467 -21.56 -4.44 -18.15
N ASP A 468 -21.09 -4.27 -16.92
CA ASP A 468 -21.63 -3.44 -15.87
C ASP A 468 -21.69 -1.98 -16.31
N ALA A 469 -20.78 -1.42 -17.11
CA ALA A 469 -20.99 -0.09 -17.69
C ALA A 469 -22.07 -0.12 -18.75
N LYS A 470 -22.25 -1.22 -19.48
CA LYS A 470 -23.36 -1.37 -20.43
C LYS A 470 -24.69 -1.53 -19.68
N LEU A 471 -24.77 -2.42 -18.70
CA LEU A 471 -25.91 -2.59 -17.80
C LEU A 471 -26.18 -1.30 -17.05
N ARG A 472 -25.16 -0.63 -16.50
CA ARG A 472 -25.27 0.71 -15.91
C ARG A 472 -25.70 1.73 -16.95
N ARG A 473 -25.25 1.69 -18.21
CA ARG A 473 -25.72 2.61 -19.27
C ARG A 473 -27.16 2.34 -19.68
N ASP A 474 -27.57 1.08 -19.78
CA ASP A 474 -28.93 0.67 -20.15
C ASP A 474 -29.88 0.95 -18.97
N GLU A 475 -29.46 0.66 -17.75
CA GLU A 475 -30.13 1.03 -16.52
C GLU A 475 -30.16 2.55 -16.34
N THR A 476 -29.08 3.27 -16.66
CA THR A 476 -29.06 4.74 -16.70
C THR A 476 -29.99 5.24 -17.79
N THR A 477 -30.07 4.61 -18.95
CA THR A 477 -31.01 5.01 -20.01
C THR A 477 -32.45 4.82 -19.53
N ARG A 478 -32.77 3.70 -18.87
CA ARG A 478 -34.07 3.47 -18.24
C ARG A 478 -34.33 4.41 -17.07
N LEU A 479 -33.32 4.70 -16.26
CA LEU A 479 -33.42 5.58 -15.10
C LEU A 479 -33.61 7.02 -15.55
N VAL A 480 -32.84 7.49 -16.53
CA VAL A 480 -32.96 8.81 -17.13
C VAL A 480 -34.30 8.92 -17.84
N ALA A 481 -34.75 7.93 -18.60
CA ALA A 481 -36.08 7.93 -19.19
C ALA A 481 -37.17 8.00 -18.12
N ARG A 482 -37.10 7.19 -17.04
CA ARG A 482 -38.03 7.26 -15.91
C ARG A 482 -37.95 8.58 -15.15
N ASN A 483 -36.77 9.14 -14.96
CA ASN A 483 -36.56 10.41 -14.29
C ASN A 483 -37.06 11.58 -15.14
N VAL A 484 -36.88 11.52 -16.46
CA VAL A 484 -37.41 12.49 -17.41
C VAL A 484 -38.94 12.38 -17.47
N LEU A 485 -39.51 11.17 -17.45
CA LEU A 485 -40.97 10.98 -17.30
C LEU A 485 -41.48 11.57 -15.99
N LYS A 486 -40.84 11.24 -14.86
CA LYS A 486 -41.18 11.80 -13.55
C LYS A 486 -41.01 13.32 -13.51
N ALA A 487 -39.99 13.85 -14.17
CA ALA A 487 -39.79 15.28 -14.29
C ALA A 487 -40.89 15.90 -15.14
N ALA A 488 -41.21 15.32 -16.30
CA ALA A 488 -42.24 15.76 -17.23
C ALA A 488 -43.63 15.84 -16.58
N GLN A 489 -43.93 14.95 -15.64
CA GLN A 489 -45.17 15.00 -14.84
C GLN A 489 -45.33 16.32 -14.05
N ASN A 490 -44.25 17.04 -13.75
CA ASN A 490 -44.30 18.35 -13.11
C ASN A 490 -44.50 19.52 -14.09
N TRP A 491 -44.60 19.23 -15.39
CA TRP A 491 -44.76 20.24 -16.44
C TRP A 491 -46.07 19.97 -17.17
N GLN A 492 -47.11 20.70 -16.77
CA GLN A 492 -48.46 20.59 -17.31
C GLN A 492 -48.52 20.66 -18.85
N GLU A 493 -47.63 21.44 -19.48
CA GLU A 493 -47.67 21.70 -20.92
C GLU A 493 -46.67 20.84 -21.74
N VAL A 494 -46.06 19.80 -21.16
CA VAL A 494 -45.12 18.90 -21.87
C VAL A 494 -45.78 17.55 -22.21
N ASP A 495 -45.81 17.18 -23.50
CA ASP A 495 -46.23 15.85 -23.94
C ASP A 495 -45.10 14.82 -23.78
N PHE A 496 -45.41 13.68 -23.15
CA PHE A 496 -44.48 12.58 -22.91
C PHE A 496 -45.07 11.20 -23.22
N SER A 497 -46.25 11.09 -23.84
CA SER A 497 -46.96 9.82 -24.04
C SER A 497 -46.15 8.80 -24.85
N ARG A 498 -45.38 9.24 -25.85
CA ARG A 498 -44.51 8.36 -26.64
C ARG A 498 -43.34 7.77 -25.84
N LEU A 499 -42.75 8.55 -24.93
CA LEU A 499 -41.69 8.08 -24.06
C LEU A 499 -42.21 7.05 -23.04
N GLU A 500 -43.41 7.27 -22.51
CA GLU A 500 -44.09 6.35 -21.60
C GLU A 500 -44.30 4.97 -22.25
N GLN A 501 -44.80 4.94 -23.49
CA GLN A 501 -44.98 3.71 -24.24
C GLN A 501 -43.65 2.97 -24.51
N LEU A 502 -42.58 3.69 -24.86
CA LEU A 502 -41.26 3.10 -25.08
C LEU A 502 -40.65 2.50 -23.80
N VAL A 503 -40.93 3.09 -22.64
CA VAL A 503 -40.53 2.55 -21.33
C VAL A 503 -41.34 1.29 -20.99
N LYS A 504 -42.65 1.28 -21.24
CA LYS A 504 -43.53 0.12 -21.04
C LYS A 504 -43.12 -1.08 -21.89
N ASP A 505 -42.76 -0.85 -23.15
CA ASP A 505 -42.36 -1.90 -24.10
C ASP A 505 -40.87 -2.27 -24.01
N ASN A 506 -40.11 -1.62 -23.10
CA ASN A 506 -38.67 -1.82 -22.86
C ASN A 506 -37.80 -1.73 -24.15
N ARG A 507 -38.14 -0.82 -25.08
CA ARG A 507 -37.46 -0.65 -26.37
C ARG A 507 -36.28 0.32 -26.31
N LEU A 508 -35.14 -0.16 -25.79
CA LEU A 508 -33.93 0.65 -25.54
C LEU A 508 -33.41 1.45 -26.76
N GLY A 509 -33.48 0.89 -27.97
CA GLY A 509 -32.92 1.51 -29.18
C GLY A 509 -33.54 2.87 -29.55
N ALA A 510 -34.84 3.05 -29.28
CA ALA A 510 -35.57 4.30 -29.56
C ALA A 510 -35.74 5.18 -28.29
N MET A 511 -35.66 4.58 -27.10
CA MET A 511 -35.90 5.25 -25.81
C MET A 511 -34.98 6.45 -25.58
N GLY A 512 -33.69 6.34 -25.89
CA GLY A 512 -32.72 7.42 -25.67
C GLY A 512 -32.96 8.65 -26.52
N ALA A 513 -33.46 8.49 -27.76
CA ALA A 513 -33.78 9.61 -28.63
C ALA A 513 -35.03 10.36 -28.13
N GLU A 514 -36.09 9.62 -27.79
CA GLU A 514 -37.33 10.20 -27.28
C GLU A 514 -37.13 10.87 -25.91
N THR A 515 -36.29 10.29 -25.05
CA THR A 515 -35.90 10.90 -23.77
C THR A 515 -35.27 12.28 -23.97
N ARG A 516 -34.47 12.48 -25.02
CA ARG A 516 -33.88 13.80 -25.34
C ARG A 516 -34.92 14.78 -25.83
N ASN A 517 -35.90 14.35 -26.63
CA ASN A 517 -36.97 15.21 -27.13
C ASN A 517 -37.82 15.76 -25.97
N VAL A 518 -38.27 14.90 -25.06
CA VAL A 518 -39.02 15.32 -23.86
C VAL A 518 -38.16 16.21 -22.96
N ALA A 519 -36.87 15.89 -22.79
CA ALA A 519 -35.95 16.74 -22.02
C ALA A 519 -35.75 18.13 -22.67
N GLN A 520 -35.73 18.23 -24.00
CA GLN A 520 -35.68 19.50 -24.71
C GLN A 520 -36.98 20.31 -24.55
N ALA A 521 -38.14 19.65 -24.56
CA ALA A 521 -39.42 20.30 -24.26
C ALA A 521 -39.43 20.86 -22.82
N ILE A 522 -39.01 20.07 -21.83
CA ILE A 522 -38.82 20.53 -20.45
C ILE A 522 -37.85 21.73 -20.40
N LYS A 523 -36.74 21.67 -21.15
CA LYS A 523 -35.78 22.78 -21.22
C LYS A 523 -36.42 24.04 -21.79
N ALA A 524 -37.20 23.95 -22.87
CA ALA A 524 -37.89 25.10 -23.43
C ALA A 524 -38.86 25.74 -22.42
N MET A 525 -39.56 24.92 -21.64
CA MET A 525 -40.43 25.41 -20.56
C MET A 525 -39.62 26.07 -19.44
N ARG A 526 -38.49 25.49 -19.04
CA ARG A 526 -37.55 26.11 -18.09
C ARG A 526 -36.99 27.44 -18.59
N ASP A 527 -36.67 27.54 -19.87
CA ASP A 527 -36.14 28.76 -20.47
C ASP A 527 -37.20 29.87 -20.44
N LYS A 528 -38.47 29.53 -20.70
CA LYS A 528 -39.59 30.46 -20.52
C LYS A 528 -39.81 30.83 -19.05
N GLU A 529 -39.75 29.89 -18.11
CA GLU A 529 -39.80 30.21 -16.68
C GLU A 529 -38.66 31.14 -16.27
N ASN A 530 -37.44 30.88 -16.75
CA ASN A 530 -36.24 31.68 -16.47
C ASN A 530 -36.41 33.13 -16.93
N ALA A 531 -37.09 33.36 -18.05
CA ALA A 531 -37.37 34.71 -18.55
C ALA A 531 -38.28 35.54 -17.62
N LEU A 532 -38.95 34.89 -16.66
CA LEU A 532 -39.86 35.54 -15.70
C LEU A 532 -39.24 35.71 -14.29
N LYS A 533 -38.08 35.07 -14.03
CA LYS A 533 -37.47 34.99 -12.68
C LYS A 533 -36.86 36.28 -12.16
N ASP A 534 -36.61 37.25 -13.04
CA ASP A 534 -36.10 38.57 -12.65
C ASP A 534 -37.07 39.29 -11.70
N LEU A 535 -38.38 39.08 -11.89
CA LEU A 535 -39.42 39.74 -11.09
C LEU A 535 -40.34 38.77 -10.35
N ILE A 536 -40.65 37.60 -10.91
CA ILE A 536 -41.53 36.63 -10.26
C ILE A 536 -40.70 35.56 -9.56
N PRO A 537 -40.80 35.45 -8.23
CA PRO A 537 -40.17 34.35 -7.53
C PRO A 537 -40.89 33.03 -7.74
N ASP A 538 -40.15 31.93 -7.68
CA ASP A 538 -40.69 30.57 -7.63
C ASP A 538 -41.65 30.24 -8.80
N VAL A 539 -41.37 30.79 -9.98
CA VAL A 539 -42.16 30.64 -11.23
C VAL A 539 -42.59 29.20 -11.48
N HIS A 540 -41.72 28.22 -11.20
CA HIS A 540 -42.02 26.81 -11.39
C HIS A 540 -43.18 26.29 -10.53
N ALA A 541 -43.25 26.71 -9.26
CA ALA A 541 -44.35 26.32 -8.37
C ALA A 541 -45.67 26.97 -8.79
N LEU A 542 -45.58 28.18 -9.35
CA LEU A 542 -46.72 28.92 -9.88
C LEU A 542 -47.21 28.37 -11.21
N HIS A 543 -46.30 27.83 -12.03
CA HIS A 543 -46.61 27.20 -13.32
C HIS A 543 -47.47 25.93 -13.17
N GLY A 544 -47.48 25.30 -12.00
CA GLY A 544 -48.45 24.24 -11.67
C GLY A 544 -49.88 24.73 -11.39
N LYS A 545 -50.10 26.05 -11.29
CA LYS A 545 -51.41 26.69 -10.99
C LYS A 545 -51.86 27.66 -12.07
N TYR A 546 -50.92 28.23 -12.81
CA TYR A 546 -51.11 29.22 -13.86
C TYR A 546 -50.29 28.82 -15.08
N THR A 547 -50.80 29.08 -16.28
CA THR A 547 -50.03 28.88 -17.51
C THR A 547 -48.84 29.85 -17.57
N LEU A 548 -47.80 29.51 -18.32
CA LEU A 548 -46.67 30.45 -18.50
C LEU A 548 -47.08 31.77 -19.15
N ALA A 549 -48.14 31.78 -19.96
CA ALA A 549 -48.71 32.99 -20.54
C ALA A 549 -49.26 33.92 -19.45
N GLU A 550 -50.02 33.39 -18.49
CA GLU A 550 -50.58 34.17 -17.37
C GLU A 550 -49.48 34.72 -16.44
N LEU A 551 -48.41 33.96 -16.23
CA LEU A 551 -47.24 34.43 -15.46
C LEU A 551 -46.46 35.51 -16.22
N ALA A 552 -46.36 35.42 -17.56
CA ALA A 552 -45.77 36.46 -18.38
C ALA A 552 -46.55 37.79 -18.30
N ASP A 553 -47.89 37.73 -18.25
CA ASP A 553 -48.73 38.91 -18.07
C ASP A 553 -48.55 39.56 -16.68
N ALA A 554 -48.45 38.74 -15.63
CA ALA A 554 -48.16 39.21 -14.28
C ALA A 554 -46.79 39.89 -14.20
N HIS A 555 -45.78 39.29 -14.83
CA HIS A 555 -44.42 39.79 -14.90
C HIS A 555 -44.36 41.15 -15.61
N LYS A 556 -45.01 41.26 -16.77
CA LYS A 556 -45.16 42.52 -17.48
C LYS A 556 -45.81 43.60 -16.60
N SER A 557 -46.87 43.26 -15.89
CA SER A 557 -47.58 44.20 -15.00
C SER A 557 -46.71 44.69 -13.83
N ILE A 558 -45.80 43.87 -13.31
CA ILE A 558 -44.85 44.26 -12.26
C ILE A 558 -43.81 45.21 -12.85
N ARG A 559 -43.23 44.86 -14.02
CA ARG A 559 -42.26 45.68 -14.73
C ARG A 559 -42.80 47.08 -15.01
N ASP A 560 -43.99 47.16 -15.60
CA ASP A 560 -44.65 48.44 -15.90
C ASP A 560 -44.84 49.31 -14.64
N THR A 561 -45.09 48.69 -13.48
CA THR A 561 -45.22 49.40 -12.18
C THR A 561 -43.87 49.95 -11.70
N LEU A 562 -42.81 49.16 -11.82
CA LEU A 562 -41.45 49.57 -11.41
C LEU A 562 -40.94 50.71 -12.29
N ASP A 563 -41.18 50.64 -13.60
CA ASP A 563 -40.82 51.70 -14.56
C ASP A 563 -41.56 53.01 -14.26
N PHE A 564 -42.82 52.91 -13.82
CA PHE A 564 -43.58 54.06 -13.35
C PHE A 564 -42.97 54.69 -12.08
N TRP A 565 -42.58 53.89 -11.08
CA TRP A 565 -41.95 54.41 -9.86
C TRP A 565 -40.59 55.06 -10.13
N LYS A 566 -39.81 54.46 -11.02
CA LYS A 566 -38.56 55.04 -11.52
C LYS A 566 -38.81 56.42 -12.12
N THR A 567 -39.80 56.53 -13.00
CA THR A 567 -40.12 57.80 -13.69
C THR A 567 -40.68 58.86 -12.74
N LYS A 568 -41.57 58.48 -11.82
CA LYS A 568 -42.30 59.43 -10.97
C LYS A 568 -41.54 59.86 -9.71
N TYR A 569 -40.82 58.94 -9.08
CA TYR A 569 -40.20 59.17 -7.76
C TYR A 569 -38.66 59.12 -7.81
N GLY A 570 -38.06 58.83 -8.98
CA GLY A 570 -36.63 58.52 -9.07
C GLY A 570 -36.22 57.28 -8.27
N ALA A 571 -37.20 56.47 -7.86
CA ALA A 571 -37.01 55.28 -7.03
C ALA A 571 -36.76 54.08 -7.96
N ASP A 572 -35.50 53.81 -8.23
CA ASP A 572 -35.07 52.79 -9.20
C ASP A 572 -34.48 51.58 -8.47
N LEU A 573 -34.94 50.37 -8.81
CA LEU A 573 -34.33 49.13 -8.33
C LEU A 573 -32.87 48.98 -8.77
N ALA A 574 -32.42 49.70 -9.80
CA ALA A 574 -31.03 49.67 -10.26
C ALA A 574 -30.09 50.65 -9.53
N THR A 575 -30.59 51.59 -8.72
CA THR A 575 -29.75 52.63 -8.07
C THR A 575 -30.06 52.78 -6.59
N ASP A 576 -29.12 53.27 -5.77
CA ASP A 576 -29.36 53.50 -4.33
C ASP A 576 -30.14 54.80 -4.04
N SER A 577 -30.66 55.43 -5.10
CA SER A 577 -31.45 56.65 -5.02
C SER A 577 -32.82 56.34 -4.41
N ASN A 578 -33.20 57.09 -3.37
CA ASN A 578 -34.52 57.02 -2.76
C ASN A 578 -34.93 55.61 -2.27
N LEU A 579 -33.98 54.78 -1.78
CA LEU A 579 -34.26 53.43 -1.26
C LEU A 579 -35.37 53.39 -0.21
N ALA A 580 -35.44 54.40 0.67
CA ALA A 580 -36.51 54.51 1.66
C ALA A 580 -37.89 54.73 1.01
N LYS A 581 -37.96 55.52 -0.06
CA LYS A 581 -39.19 55.73 -0.84
C LYS A 581 -39.59 54.46 -1.58
N LEU A 582 -38.62 53.78 -2.20
CA LEU A 582 -38.84 52.49 -2.88
C LEU A 582 -39.38 51.43 -1.90
N LYS A 583 -38.84 51.38 -0.68
CA LYS A 583 -39.34 50.55 0.41
C LYS A 583 -40.82 50.83 0.69
N SER A 584 -41.19 52.09 0.91
CA SER A 584 -42.58 52.46 1.21
C SER A 584 -43.55 52.17 0.06
N GLU A 585 -43.15 52.40 -1.20
CA GLU A 585 -44.01 52.10 -2.36
C GLU A 585 -44.22 50.59 -2.54
N LEU A 586 -43.17 49.77 -2.30
CA LEU A 586 -43.28 48.31 -2.29
C LEU A 586 -44.25 47.84 -1.20
N GLU A 587 -44.14 48.35 0.02
CA GLU A 587 -45.06 48.05 1.13
C GLU A 587 -46.52 48.41 0.81
N LEU A 588 -46.76 49.55 0.16
CA LEU A 588 -48.09 49.97 -0.28
C LEU A 588 -48.64 49.07 -1.40
N LYS A 589 -47.80 48.71 -2.37
CA LYS A 589 -48.22 47.90 -3.51
C LYS A 589 -48.58 46.47 -3.11
N ILE A 590 -47.85 45.89 -2.15
CA ILE A 590 -48.17 44.60 -1.53
C ILE A 590 -49.60 44.59 -0.97
N LYS A 591 -50.04 45.70 -0.36
CA LYS A 591 -51.42 45.86 0.13
C LYS A 591 -52.42 46.09 -1.01
N PHE A 592 -52.06 46.91 -2.01
CA PHE A 592 -52.92 47.23 -3.15
C PHE A 592 -53.31 46.00 -3.98
N VAL A 593 -52.34 45.15 -4.34
CA VAL A 593 -52.64 43.98 -5.19
C VAL A 593 -53.53 42.96 -4.48
N ALA A 594 -53.46 42.90 -3.16
CA ALA A 594 -54.30 42.02 -2.33
C ALA A 594 -55.75 42.52 -2.20
N ASN A 595 -55.98 43.84 -2.23
CA ASN A 595 -57.31 44.41 -2.13
C ASN A 595 -57.42 45.74 -2.90
N PRO A 596 -57.49 45.72 -4.24
CA PRO A 596 -57.43 46.96 -5.04
C PRO A 596 -58.67 47.86 -4.85
N GLY A 597 -59.84 47.28 -4.55
CA GLY A 597 -61.09 48.01 -4.32
C GLY A 597 -61.05 48.95 -3.12
N ALA A 598 -60.23 48.63 -2.10
CA ALA A 598 -60.02 49.51 -0.94
C ALA A 598 -59.18 50.76 -1.27
N PHE A 599 -58.46 50.77 -2.40
CA PHE A 599 -57.63 51.89 -2.82
C PHE A 599 -58.22 52.66 -4.02
N LYS A 600 -59.04 52.00 -4.86
CA LYS A 600 -59.71 52.60 -6.02
C LYS A 600 -61.05 51.93 -6.30
N ALA A 601 -62.14 52.69 -6.18
CA ALA A 601 -63.49 52.21 -6.49
C ALA A 601 -63.59 51.67 -7.93
N GLY A 602 -64.20 50.50 -8.10
CA GLY A 602 -64.32 49.81 -9.39
C GLY A 602 -63.10 48.99 -9.84
N ALA A 603 -62.00 48.98 -9.08
CA ALA A 603 -60.83 48.15 -9.40
C ALA A 603 -61.02 46.69 -8.94
N VAL A 604 -60.83 45.74 -9.86
CA VAL A 604 -61.01 44.30 -9.62
C VAL A 604 -59.65 43.61 -9.49
N GLN A 605 -59.59 42.60 -8.63
CA GLN A 605 -58.41 41.78 -8.41
C GLN A 605 -58.08 40.90 -9.63
N LYS A 606 -56.82 40.88 -10.06
CA LYS A 606 -56.34 40.02 -11.17
C LYS A 606 -56.22 38.56 -10.73
N LYS A 607 -56.38 37.61 -11.65
CA LYS A 607 -56.22 36.15 -11.38
C LYS A 607 -54.88 35.78 -10.73
N THR A 608 -53.80 36.50 -11.07
CA THR A 608 -52.43 36.29 -10.57
C THR A 608 -52.03 37.27 -9.44
N TRP A 609 -52.98 37.82 -8.69
CA TRP A 609 -52.69 38.86 -7.71
C TRP A 609 -51.71 38.42 -6.60
N GLN A 610 -51.80 37.17 -6.12
CA GLN A 610 -50.86 36.62 -5.12
C GLN A 610 -49.43 36.58 -5.67
N VAL A 611 -49.27 36.21 -6.94
CA VAL A 611 -47.96 36.20 -7.62
C VAL A 611 -47.34 37.58 -7.62
N GLN A 612 -48.14 38.61 -7.89
CA GLN A 612 -47.67 39.99 -7.84
C GLN A 612 -47.33 40.42 -6.41
N GLN A 613 -48.14 40.02 -5.42
CA GLN A 613 -47.89 40.33 -4.02
C GLN A 613 -46.54 39.79 -3.53
N ASP A 614 -46.29 38.50 -3.74
CA ASP A 614 -45.06 37.83 -3.31
C ASP A 614 -43.84 38.39 -4.03
N ALA A 615 -43.97 38.73 -5.32
CA ALA A 615 -42.93 39.40 -6.08
C ALA A 615 -42.53 40.74 -5.46
N TYR A 616 -43.51 41.60 -5.13
CA TYR A 616 -43.23 42.87 -4.47
C TYR A 616 -42.62 42.68 -3.07
N ALA A 617 -43.05 41.66 -2.31
CA ALA A 617 -42.47 41.34 -1.00
C ALA A 617 -40.98 40.93 -1.09
N LYS A 618 -40.59 40.13 -2.09
CA LYS A 618 -39.15 39.80 -2.29
C LYS A 618 -38.32 40.98 -2.79
N LEU A 619 -38.91 41.87 -3.58
CA LEU A 619 -38.25 43.12 -3.97
C LEU A 619 -38.01 44.02 -2.75
N LEU A 620 -38.94 44.04 -1.79
CA LEU A 620 -38.80 44.76 -0.52
C LEU A 620 -37.58 44.29 0.28
N GLU A 621 -37.43 42.97 0.45
CA GLU A 621 -36.27 42.37 1.15
C GLU A 621 -34.92 42.76 0.50
N LYS A 622 -34.85 42.79 -0.84
CA LYS A 622 -33.66 43.24 -1.58
C LYS A 622 -33.33 44.71 -1.28
N VAL A 623 -34.34 45.56 -1.21
CA VAL A 623 -34.18 46.99 -0.89
C VAL A 623 -33.68 47.16 0.55
N GLU A 624 -34.22 46.39 1.49
CA GLU A 624 -33.77 46.41 2.89
C GLU A 624 -32.32 45.96 3.07
N THR A 625 -31.90 44.93 2.34
CA THR A 625 -30.50 44.46 2.34
C THR A 625 -29.54 45.53 1.81
N ARG A 626 -29.93 46.27 0.78
CA ARG A 626 -29.11 47.38 0.23
C ARG A 626 -28.99 48.54 1.20
N ILE A 627 -30.06 48.84 1.94
CA ILE A 627 -30.01 49.82 3.03
C ILE A 627 -28.98 49.37 4.10
N GLU A 628 -28.95 48.09 4.47
CA GLU A 628 -28.01 47.55 5.45
C GLU A 628 -26.54 47.66 5.01
N PHE A 629 -26.24 47.38 3.73
CA PHE A 629 -24.90 47.57 3.19
C PHE A 629 -24.44 49.03 3.27
N THR A 630 -25.32 49.94 2.86
CA THR A 630 -25.04 51.37 2.76
C THR A 630 -24.84 52.01 4.15
N THR A 631 -25.62 51.57 5.14
CA THR A 631 -25.65 52.21 6.47
C THR A 631 -24.78 51.55 7.53
N VAL A 632 -24.43 50.25 7.40
CA VAL A 632 -23.73 49.50 8.46
C VAL A 632 -22.43 48.87 7.98
N ILE A 633 -22.44 48.18 6.85
CA ILE A 633 -21.32 47.32 6.42
C ILE A 633 -20.19 48.14 5.79
N ASN A 634 -20.52 48.99 4.81
CA ASN A 634 -19.53 49.80 4.09
C ASN A 634 -18.76 50.76 5.03
N PRO A 635 -19.42 51.49 5.97
CA PRO A 635 -18.70 52.35 6.91
C PRO A 635 -17.67 51.61 7.79
N LYS A 636 -18.02 50.41 8.29
CA LYS A 636 -17.10 49.59 9.12
C LYS A 636 -15.93 49.02 8.33
N TYR A 637 -16.16 48.66 7.07
CA TYR A 637 -15.10 48.21 6.17
C TYR A 637 -14.07 49.31 5.92
N GLU A 638 -14.53 50.53 5.61
CA GLU A 638 -13.67 51.70 5.41
C GLU A 638 -12.84 52.05 6.66
N GLU A 639 -13.41 51.90 7.85
CA GLU A 639 -12.68 52.12 9.11
C GLU A 639 -11.51 51.13 9.29
N LEU A 640 -11.74 49.84 9.06
CA LEU A 640 -10.71 48.81 9.21
C LEU A 640 -9.62 48.89 8.13
N LEU A 641 -9.96 49.42 6.95
CA LEU A 641 -9.03 49.61 5.84
C LEU A 641 -7.86 50.56 6.21
N LYS A 642 -8.09 51.48 7.15
CA LYS A 642 -7.09 52.43 7.65
C LYS A 642 -5.96 51.76 8.46
N PHE A 643 -6.12 50.51 8.90
CA PHE A 643 -5.12 49.80 9.72
C PHE A 643 -3.97 49.22 8.88
N LYS A 644 -2.77 49.81 8.96
CA LYS A 644 -1.59 49.39 8.19
C LYS A 644 -0.87 48.17 8.81
N THR A 645 -0.85 47.06 8.08
CA THR A 645 -0.17 45.82 8.49
C THR A 645 0.31 44.98 7.30
N THR A 646 1.37 44.20 7.48
CA THR A 646 1.86 43.20 6.50
C THR A 646 1.28 41.80 6.73
N SER A 647 0.35 41.66 7.69
CA SER A 647 -0.25 40.37 8.04
C SER A 647 -1.11 39.83 6.91
N LYS A 648 -0.62 38.78 6.23
CA LYS A 648 -1.35 38.04 5.20
C LYS A 648 -2.77 37.64 5.65
N ASP A 649 -2.95 37.19 6.90
CA ASP A 649 -4.26 36.80 7.44
C ASP A 649 -5.26 37.97 7.51
N PHE A 650 -4.82 39.16 7.94
CA PHE A 650 -5.70 40.34 8.05
C PHE A 650 -6.08 40.82 6.66
N ASN A 651 -5.09 40.90 5.76
CA ASN A 651 -5.30 41.30 4.38
C ASN A 651 -6.22 40.32 3.65
N ASN A 652 -6.12 39.01 3.95
CA ASN A 652 -7.04 38.00 3.43
C ASN A 652 -8.47 38.18 3.96
N TYR A 653 -8.67 38.47 5.25
CA TYR A 653 -10.01 38.77 5.76
C TYR A 653 -10.58 40.04 5.13
N MET A 654 -9.78 41.11 5.00
CA MET A 654 -10.22 42.32 4.30
C MET A 654 -10.54 42.07 2.83
N ALA A 655 -9.81 41.17 2.15
CA ALA A 655 -10.14 40.72 0.81
C ALA A 655 -11.44 39.92 0.77
N LYS A 656 -11.72 39.08 1.78
CA LYS A 656 -12.98 38.32 1.89
C LYS A 656 -14.17 39.21 2.23
N VAL A 657 -13.99 40.24 3.06
CA VAL A 657 -15.02 41.26 3.27
C VAL A 657 -15.31 41.97 1.97
N LYS A 658 -14.27 42.40 1.24
CA LYS A 658 -14.44 43.03 -0.08
C LYS A 658 -15.17 42.12 -1.05
N ALA A 659 -14.79 40.85 -1.11
CA ALA A 659 -15.45 39.85 -1.95
C ALA A 659 -16.91 39.63 -1.54
N ALA A 660 -17.24 39.65 -0.25
CA ALA A 660 -18.62 39.52 0.24
C ALA A 660 -19.46 40.77 -0.03
N ILE A 661 -18.87 41.97 0.06
CA ILE A 661 -19.49 43.23 -0.36
C ILE A 661 -19.75 43.20 -1.87
N ASP A 662 -18.75 42.79 -2.65
CA ASP A 662 -18.86 42.65 -4.11
C ASP A 662 -19.89 41.58 -4.51
N ALA A 663 -20.09 40.56 -3.66
CA ALA A 663 -21.10 39.52 -3.84
C ALA A 663 -22.49 39.89 -3.28
N GLY A 664 -22.64 41.04 -2.62
CA GLY A 664 -23.91 41.42 -1.97
C GLY A 664 -24.32 40.53 -0.80
N ASP A 665 -23.38 39.82 -0.16
CA ASP A 665 -23.63 38.93 0.99
C ASP A 665 -23.41 39.65 2.33
N ALA A 666 -24.50 40.22 2.86
CA ALA A 666 -24.46 41.03 4.07
C ALA A 666 -24.01 40.23 5.31
N ALA A 667 -24.37 38.95 5.40
CA ALA A 667 -24.04 38.10 6.53
C ALA A 667 -22.55 37.73 6.55
N THR A 668 -22.01 37.32 5.40
CA THR A 668 -20.59 36.97 5.27
C THR A 668 -19.68 38.19 5.42
N ALA A 669 -20.10 39.35 4.88
CA ALA A 669 -19.39 40.61 5.05
C ALA A 669 -19.25 40.95 6.55
N LYS A 670 -20.34 40.85 7.33
CA LYS A 670 -20.31 41.06 8.79
C LYS A 670 -19.40 40.06 9.51
N HIS A 671 -19.44 38.78 9.13
CA HIS A 671 -18.61 37.74 9.75
C HIS A 671 -17.10 38.01 9.59
N PHE A 672 -16.65 38.34 8.37
CA PHE A 672 -15.24 38.60 8.13
C PHE A 672 -14.78 39.97 8.63
N LEU A 673 -15.69 40.97 8.72
CA LEU A 673 -15.40 42.24 9.41
C LEU A 673 -15.01 41.99 10.87
N SER A 674 -15.78 41.17 11.59
CA SER A 674 -15.48 40.77 12.96
C SER A 674 -14.15 39.99 13.08
N SER A 675 -13.87 39.11 12.11
CA SER A 675 -12.61 38.35 12.05
C SER A 675 -11.38 39.25 11.81
N ALA A 676 -11.50 40.25 10.93
CA ALA A 676 -10.45 41.23 10.65
C ALA A 676 -10.17 42.09 11.88
N GLU A 677 -11.21 42.56 12.57
CA GLU A 677 -11.08 43.36 13.80
C GLU A 677 -10.37 42.57 14.92
N THR A 678 -10.73 41.30 15.09
CA THR A 678 -10.06 40.40 16.05
C THR A 678 -8.58 40.20 15.72
N ARG A 679 -8.25 40.07 14.43
CA ARG A 679 -6.86 39.91 13.99
C ARG A 679 -6.03 41.18 14.19
N LYS A 680 -6.61 42.36 13.96
CA LYS A 680 -5.98 43.66 14.27
C LYS A 680 -5.52 43.70 15.74
N LYS A 681 -6.42 43.38 16.68
CA LYS A 681 -6.13 43.34 18.13
C LYS A 681 -5.00 42.35 18.48
N SER A 682 -4.95 41.18 17.83
CA SER A 682 -3.88 40.17 18.04
C SER A 682 -2.50 40.63 17.57
N LEU A 683 -2.42 41.38 16.47
CA LEU A 683 -1.15 41.88 15.92
C LEU A 683 -0.57 42.99 16.80
N GLU A 684 -1.42 43.85 17.34
CA GLU A 684 -1.04 44.85 18.35
C GLU A 684 -0.48 44.17 19.61
N PHE A 685 -1.07 43.04 20.03
CA PHE A 685 -0.56 42.24 21.14
C PHE A 685 0.81 41.58 20.86
N LYS A 686 1.04 41.06 19.64
CA LYS A 686 2.35 40.50 19.26
C LYS A 686 3.46 41.53 19.20
N ARG A 687 3.16 42.76 18.75
CA ARG A 687 4.13 43.88 18.82
C ARG A 687 4.56 44.14 20.26
N LYS A 688 3.65 43.99 21.23
CA LYS A 688 3.96 44.07 22.67
C LYS A 688 4.77 42.88 23.21
N ARG A 689 4.64 41.68 22.64
CA ARG A 689 5.35 40.46 23.10
C ARG A 689 6.79 40.32 22.59
N LYS A 690 7.18 40.92 21.45
CA LYS A 690 8.58 40.90 20.96
C LYS A 690 9.58 41.60 21.91
N ALA A 691 9.07 42.36 22.89
CA ALA A 691 9.84 42.97 23.96
C ALA A 691 10.09 42.06 25.18
N LYS A 692 9.54 40.84 25.23
CA LYS A 692 9.66 39.96 26.40
C LYS A 692 9.80 38.50 25.99
N THR A 693 10.87 37.88 26.50
CA THR A 693 11.02 36.43 26.80
C THR A 693 11.87 35.61 25.81
N THR A 694 13.17 35.59 26.10
CA THR A 694 14.04 34.41 26.13
C THR A 694 13.56 33.44 27.24
N SER A 695 13.69 32.13 27.02
CA SER A 695 13.50 31.00 27.97
C SER A 695 12.28 30.10 27.71
N SER A 696 12.55 28.82 27.40
CA SER A 696 11.59 27.71 27.33
C SER A 696 12.16 26.54 28.13
N THR A 697 11.44 26.14 29.18
CA THR A 697 11.74 25.07 30.13
C THR A 697 11.37 23.69 29.55
N THR A 698 12.26 22.70 29.60
CA THR A 698 12.02 21.30 29.18
C THR A 698 11.47 20.48 30.36
N PHE A 699 10.52 19.58 30.11
CA PHE A 699 9.92 18.70 31.13
C PHE A 699 10.86 17.55 31.51
N ASN A 700 11.10 17.33 32.81
CA ASN A 700 12.07 16.36 33.33
C ASN A 700 11.42 15.01 33.67
N VAL A 701 11.81 13.96 32.94
CA VAL A 701 11.38 12.55 33.13
C VAL A 701 11.82 11.94 34.47
N ASP A 702 12.74 12.58 35.20
CA ASP A 702 13.26 12.10 36.49
C ASP A 702 12.19 11.89 37.56
N LYS A 703 11.03 12.56 37.46
CA LYS A 703 9.96 12.45 38.46
C LYS A 703 9.00 11.28 38.24
N LEU A 704 9.13 10.55 37.13
CA LEU A 704 8.21 9.45 36.77
C LEU A 704 8.59 8.10 37.38
N TYR A 705 9.82 7.98 37.89
CA TYR A 705 10.37 6.74 38.41
C TYR A 705 11.10 6.98 39.73
N ALA A 706 11.06 5.97 40.60
CA ALA A 706 11.76 5.97 41.87
C ALA A 706 13.27 6.08 41.62
N GLY A 707 13.90 7.10 42.22
CA GLY A 707 15.33 7.36 42.11
C GLY A 707 15.77 8.06 40.81
N GLY A 708 14.89 8.82 40.14
CA GLY A 708 15.24 9.55 38.92
C GLY A 708 15.07 8.73 37.64
N THR A 709 15.58 9.23 36.52
CA THR A 709 15.50 8.54 35.22
C THR A 709 16.01 7.09 35.34
N PRO A 710 15.18 6.09 35.01
CA PRO A 710 15.54 4.70 35.19
C PRO A 710 16.46 4.19 34.06
N PHE A 711 16.45 4.88 32.92
CA PHE A 711 17.21 4.54 31.73
C PHE A 711 18.68 4.91 31.90
N THR A 712 19.57 3.99 31.54
CA THR A 712 21.00 4.25 31.44
C THR A 712 21.28 5.25 30.31
N ALA A 713 22.41 5.95 30.38
CA ALA A 713 22.84 6.86 29.32
C ALA A 713 22.91 6.18 27.94
N ALA A 714 23.30 4.89 27.90
CA ALA A 714 23.34 4.10 26.68
C ALA A 714 21.94 3.79 26.12
N GLU A 715 20.97 3.51 27.00
CA GLU A 715 19.57 3.31 26.60
C GLU A 715 18.97 4.62 26.07
N ILE A 716 19.18 5.74 26.76
CA ILE A 716 18.72 7.07 26.31
C ILE A 716 19.31 7.42 24.94
N ALA A 717 20.63 7.25 24.75
CA ALA A 717 21.28 7.50 23.48
C ALA A 717 20.72 6.64 22.35
N LYS A 718 20.40 5.36 22.64
CA LYS A 718 19.82 4.45 21.66
C LYS A 718 18.37 4.79 21.33
N ILE A 719 17.57 5.19 22.31
CA ILE A 719 16.20 5.69 22.11
C ILE A 719 16.25 6.90 21.18
N LYS A 720 17.12 7.86 21.47
CA LYS A 720 17.28 9.07 20.67
C LYS A 720 17.71 8.79 19.23
N ASP A 721 18.67 7.87 19.00
CA ASP A 721 19.06 7.46 17.64
C ASP A 721 17.88 6.92 16.84
N PHE A 722 17.07 6.05 17.46
CA PHE A 722 15.89 5.51 16.80
C PHE A 722 14.86 6.60 16.49
N GLU A 723 14.56 7.47 17.45
CA GLU A 723 13.59 8.55 17.30
C GLU A 723 14.02 9.53 16.21
N ASP A 724 15.28 9.97 16.21
CA ASP A 724 15.83 10.85 15.18
C ASP A 724 15.65 10.22 13.80
N ARG A 725 15.98 8.94 13.64
CA ARG A 725 15.86 8.22 12.36
C ARG A 725 14.41 7.98 11.95
N ILE A 726 13.49 7.76 12.88
CA ILE A 726 12.06 7.55 12.60
C ILE A 726 11.38 8.87 12.23
N VAL A 727 11.58 9.91 13.05
CA VAL A 727 10.93 11.21 12.92
C VAL A 727 11.47 11.99 11.73
N GLN A 728 12.79 12.03 11.51
CA GLN A 728 13.37 12.74 10.36
C GLN A 728 12.89 12.15 9.03
N ASN A 729 12.86 10.82 8.92
CA ASN A 729 12.40 10.17 7.69
C ASN A 729 10.93 10.49 7.39
N LEU A 730 10.08 10.49 8.42
CA LEU A 730 8.67 10.78 8.27
C LEU A 730 8.41 12.25 7.92
N LEU A 731 9.04 13.19 8.61
CA LEU A 731 8.80 14.62 8.38
C LEU A 731 9.40 15.14 7.08
N ASN A 732 10.56 14.62 6.68
CA ASN A 732 11.23 15.07 5.46
C ASN A 732 10.68 14.39 4.20
N TYR A 733 10.26 13.13 4.30
CA TYR A 733 9.92 12.31 3.13
C TYR A 733 8.52 11.72 3.14
N GLY A 734 7.74 11.87 4.22
CA GLY A 734 6.40 11.29 4.35
C GLY A 734 6.38 9.75 4.40
N LEU A 735 7.54 9.12 4.63
CA LEU A 735 7.76 7.68 4.57
C LEU A 735 8.37 7.18 5.87
N MET A 736 8.04 5.94 6.26
CA MET A 736 8.58 5.31 7.45
C MET A 736 9.12 3.92 7.16
N ASN A 737 10.29 3.61 7.73
CA ASN A 737 10.88 2.28 7.67
C ASN A 737 10.19 1.36 8.70
N GLY A 738 9.35 0.45 8.23
CA GLY A 738 8.58 -0.46 9.10
C GLY A 738 9.43 -1.42 9.93
N SER A 739 10.59 -1.83 9.44
CA SER A 739 11.52 -2.69 10.20
C SER A 739 12.17 -1.92 11.35
N LEU A 740 12.65 -0.71 11.08
CA LEU A 740 13.23 0.19 12.09
C LEU A 740 12.22 0.54 13.17
N ASN A 741 10.99 0.87 12.77
CA ASN A 741 9.89 1.15 13.69
C ASN A 741 9.59 -0.06 14.59
N THR A 742 9.49 -1.27 14.02
CA THR A 742 9.27 -2.50 14.81
C THR A 742 10.41 -2.75 15.81
N GLU A 743 11.66 -2.55 15.39
CA GLU A 743 12.83 -2.72 16.27
C GLU A 743 12.80 -1.73 17.44
N TYR A 744 12.54 -0.46 17.16
CA TYR A 744 12.40 0.60 18.16
C TYR A 744 11.31 0.27 19.18
N HIS A 745 10.11 -0.07 18.72
CA HIS A 745 8.99 -0.37 19.62
C HIS A 745 9.23 -1.60 20.51
N ASN A 746 9.82 -2.65 19.95
CA ASN A 746 10.23 -3.81 20.72
C ASN A 746 11.29 -3.46 21.76
N TYR A 747 12.18 -2.52 21.45
CA TYR A 747 13.19 -2.04 22.39
C TYR A 747 12.55 -1.22 23.52
N ILE A 748 11.68 -0.26 23.22
CA ILE A 748 10.96 0.53 24.23
C ILE A 748 10.13 -0.37 25.14
N LEU A 749 9.40 -1.35 24.60
CA LEU A 749 8.57 -2.24 25.42
C LEU A 749 9.42 -3.06 26.40
N ARG A 750 10.58 -3.57 25.95
CA ARG A 750 11.51 -4.28 26.85
C ARG A 750 12.01 -3.38 27.98
N LEU A 751 12.34 -2.13 27.69
CA LEU A 751 12.77 -1.17 28.73
C LEU A 751 11.61 -0.83 29.67
N SER A 752 10.42 -0.66 29.12
CA SER A 752 9.19 -0.35 29.88
C SER A 752 8.89 -1.45 30.91
N GLU A 753 8.96 -2.72 30.50
CA GLU A 753 8.80 -3.86 31.41
C GLU A 753 9.97 -3.97 32.40
N LYS A 754 11.22 -3.77 31.95
CA LYS A 754 12.41 -3.81 32.80
C LYS A 754 12.33 -2.83 33.97
N TYR A 755 11.74 -1.65 33.75
CA TYR A 755 11.67 -0.56 34.73
C TYR A 755 10.30 -0.37 35.37
N TYR A 756 9.37 -1.29 35.11
CA TYR A 756 8.00 -1.20 35.61
C TYR A 756 7.92 -1.15 37.14
N SER A 757 8.77 -1.92 37.85
CA SER A 757 8.83 -1.92 39.32
C SER A 757 9.30 -0.59 39.94
N ARG A 758 9.90 0.30 39.14
CA ARG A 758 10.35 1.62 39.57
C ARG A 758 9.34 2.72 39.21
N GLN A 759 8.25 2.41 38.54
CA GLN A 759 7.26 3.38 38.11
C GLN A 759 6.54 4.02 39.31
N LEU A 760 6.49 5.35 39.37
CA LEU A 760 5.74 6.09 40.40
C LEU A 760 4.39 6.54 39.86
N SER A 761 3.33 6.50 40.66
CA SER A 761 2.01 7.08 40.30
C SER A 761 2.13 8.53 39.83
N LEU A 762 1.39 8.91 38.78
CA LEU A 762 1.28 10.30 38.32
C LEU A 762 0.43 11.17 39.26
N TYR A 763 -0.38 10.52 40.09
CA TYR A 763 -1.40 11.14 40.92
C TYR A 763 -1.04 11.02 42.40
N GLY A 764 -1.44 12.01 43.19
CA GLY A 764 -1.30 11.97 44.64
C GLY A 764 -2.19 10.88 45.26
N ALA A 765 -1.92 10.52 46.52
CA ALA A 765 -2.66 9.46 47.21
C ALA A 765 -4.19 9.73 47.27
N ALA A 766 -4.59 10.99 47.47
CA ALA A 766 -6.01 11.37 47.51
C ALA A 766 -6.69 11.24 46.14
N GLU A 767 -6.01 11.65 45.06
CA GLU A 767 -6.50 11.51 43.69
C GLU A 767 -6.60 10.02 43.28
N GLN A 768 -5.60 9.22 43.64
CA GLN A 768 -5.62 7.76 43.47
C GLN A 768 -6.83 7.12 44.17
N ALA A 769 -7.08 7.49 45.44
CA ALA A 769 -8.22 6.98 46.19
C ALA A 769 -9.57 7.36 45.53
N ALA A 770 -9.69 8.60 45.04
CA ALA A 770 -10.89 9.06 44.35
C ALA A 770 -11.13 8.30 43.03
N MET A 771 -10.10 8.16 42.19
CA MET A 771 -10.25 7.43 40.93
C MET A 771 -10.44 5.93 41.15
N LYS A 772 -9.85 5.35 42.20
CA LYS A 772 -10.15 3.97 42.62
C LYS A 772 -11.63 3.81 42.95
N LYS A 773 -12.19 4.71 43.75
CA LYS A 773 -13.62 4.70 44.07
C LYS A 773 -14.48 4.79 42.81
N ALA A 774 -14.10 5.62 41.84
CA ALA A 774 -14.79 5.71 40.55
C ALA A 774 -14.68 4.41 39.74
N ALA A 775 -13.51 3.76 39.71
CA ALA A 775 -13.32 2.47 39.06
C ALA A 775 -14.17 1.36 39.70
N ASP A 776 -14.15 1.26 41.03
CA ASP A 776 -14.96 0.29 41.78
C ASP A 776 -16.46 0.51 41.52
N THR A 777 -16.90 1.78 41.51
CA THR A 777 -18.29 2.16 41.21
C THR A 777 -18.66 1.75 39.79
N TYR A 778 -17.82 2.09 38.80
CA TYR A 778 -18.05 1.72 37.40
C TYR A 778 -18.18 0.20 37.23
N LEU A 779 -17.30 -0.59 37.88
CA LEU A 779 -17.29 -2.05 37.80
C LEU A 779 -18.50 -2.69 38.49
N ALA A 780 -19.06 -2.04 39.51
CA ALA A 780 -20.26 -2.50 40.21
C ALA A 780 -21.57 -2.18 39.47
N ARG A 781 -21.54 -1.29 38.46
CA ARG A 781 -22.75 -0.92 37.70
C ARG A 781 -23.23 -2.04 36.80
N ALA A 782 -24.55 -2.04 36.56
CA ALA A 782 -25.14 -2.81 35.48
C ALA A 782 -24.56 -2.35 34.13
N SER A 783 -24.26 -3.33 33.26
CA SER A 783 -23.74 -3.05 31.92
C SER A 783 -24.89 -2.67 30.99
N ILE A 784 -24.88 -1.44 30.47
CA ILE A 784 -25.99 -0.90 29.67
C ILE A 784 -25.52 -0.45 28.27
N ASN A 785 -26.39 -0.57 27.28
CA ASN A 785 -26.19 -0.01 25.94
C ASN A 785 -27.50 0.55 25.39
N PRO A 786 -28.02 1.65 25.96
CA PRO A 786 -29.34 2.15 25.63
C PRO A 786 -29.40 2.50 24.14
N GLY A 787 -30.30 1.87 23.38
CA GLY A 787 -30.46 2.10 21.94
C GLY A 787 -29.25 1.76 21.08
N TYR A 788 -28.31 0.94 21.57
CA TYR A 788 -27.07 0.54 20.88
C TYR A 788 -26.19 1.73 20.42
N ILE A 789 -26.29 2.89 21.08
CA ILE A 789 -25.67 4.13 20.58
C ILE A 789 -24.13 4.10 20.59
N TRP A 790 -23.52 3.25 21.43
CA TRP A 790 -22.06 3.15 21.64
C TRP A 790 -21.43 1.87 21.09
N GLY A 791 -22.19 1.05 20.36
CA GLY A 791 -21.72 -0.21 19.76
C GLY A 791 -21.52 -1.37 20.74
N THR A 792 -21.25 -1.13 22.02
CA THR A 792 -21.21 -2.16 23.06
C THR A 792 -21.50 -1.57 24.44
N ASN A 793 -21.80 -2.42 25.42
CA ASN A 793 -22.23 -2.02 26.75
C ASN A 793 -21.17 -1.20 27.51
N VAL A 794 -21.62 -0.23 28.29
CA VAL A 794 -20.83 0.63 29.17
C VAL A 794 -21.34 0.40 30.60
N GLY A 795 -20.44 0.39 31.58
CA GLY A 795 -20.72 -0.04 32.96
C GLY A 795 -20.43 -1.53 33.15
N GLY A 796 -19.94 -1.88 34.35
CA GLY A 796 -19.63 -3.24 34.74
C GLY A 796 -18.31 -3.79 34.18
N VAL A 797 -18.00 -5.03 34.58
CA VAL A 797 -16.85 -5.78 34.05
C VAL A 797 -17.07 -6.10 32.58
N TYR A 798 -16.10 -5.71 31.74
CA TYR A 798 -16.16 -5.98 30.31
C TYR A 798 -15.55 -7.34 29.97
N ASN A 799 -16.32 -8.25 29.37
CA ASN A 799 -15.83 -9.61 29.08
C ASN A 799 -15.04 -9.73 27.77
N GLY A 800 -15.13 -8.76 26.85
CA GLY A 800 -14.29 -8.67 25.64
C GLY A 800 -14.23 -9.92 24.75
N ARG A 801 -13.48 -9.84 23.64
CA ARG A 801 -13.13 -11.02 22.83
C ARG A 801 -11.83 -11.67 23.30
N GLN A 802 -10.97 -10.90 23.97
CA GLN A 802 -9.62 -11.31 24.35
C GLN A 802 -9.43 -11.43 25.87
N TYR A 803 -10.46 -11.89 26.60
CA TYR A 803 -10.43 -12.08 28.07
C TYR A 803 -9.19 -12.86 28.55
N GLN A 804 -8.85 -13.96 27.87
CA GLN A 804 -7.68 -14.79 28.24
C GLN A 804 -6.35 -14.04 28.07
N LYS A 805 -6.27 -13.13 27.08
CA LYS A 805 -5.10 -12.29 26.84
C LYS A 805 -4.90 -11.29 28.00
N ARG A 806 -6.00 -10.71 28.50
CA ARG A 806 -6.02 -9.84 29.68
C ARG A 806 -5.48 -10.54 30.92
N LEU A 807 -5.96 -11.76 31.21
CA LEU A 807 -5.47 -12.54 32.35
C LEU A 807 -3.99 -12.92 32.21
N SER A 808 -3.57 -13.30 31.00
CA SER A 808 -2.17 -13.63 30.72
C SER A 808 -1.25 -12.42 30.91
N TYR A 809 -1.68 -11.24 30.47
CA TYR A 809 -0.97 -10.00 30.70
C TYR A 809 -0.88 -9.65 32.18
N LEU A 810 -1.98 -9.76 32.92
CA LEU A 810 -1.99 -9.51 34.36
C LEU A 810 -1.00 -10.41 35.11
N LYS A 811 -1.01 -11.71 34.80
CA LYS A 811 -0.06 -12.67 35.39
C LYS A 811 1.39 -12.25 35.13
N ARG A 812 1.69 -11.81 33.91
CA ARG A 812 3.02 -11.33 33.53
C ARG A 812 3.40 -10.06 34.29
N LEU A 813 2.49 -9.10 34.44
CA LEU A 813 2.75 -7.87 35.19
C LEU A 813 3.03 -8.16 36.65
N LYS A 814 2.21 -8.99 37.30
CA LYS A 814 2.39 -9.36 38.71
C LYS A 814 3.72 -10.08 38.96
N ALA A 815 4.21 -10.84 37.98
CA ALA A 815 5.53 -11.48 38.07
C ALA A 815 6.69 -10.47 38.03
N ILE A 816 6.49 -9.28 37.44
CA ILE A 816 7.49 -8.21 37.40
C ILE A 816 7.35 -7.30 38.62
N HIS A 817 6.12 -6.86 38.90
CA HIS A 817 5.76 -6.00 40.01
C HIS A 817 4.24 -6.08 40.28
N ASP A 818 3.85 -6.61 41.43
CA ASP A 818 2.45 -6.60 41.85
C ASP A 818 2.12 -5.28 42.56
N ASN A 819 1.41 -4.40 41.86
CA ASN A 819 0.91 -3.11 42.36
C ASN A 819 -0.60 -3.15 42.66
N GLY A 820 -1.17 -4.35 42.83
CA GLY A 820 -2.59 -4.52 43.15
C GLY A 820 -3.55 -4.36 41.97
N LEU A 821 -3.04 -4.23 40.74
CA LEU A 821 -3.86 -4.21 39.53
C LEU A 821 -4.67 -5.52 39.38
N THR A 822 -5.94 -5.43 39.02
CA THR A 822 -6.84 -6.58 38.87
C THR A 822 -7.29 -6.81 37.44
N GLY A 823 -7.82 -8.02 37.17
CA GLY A 823 -8.35 -8.37 35.86
C GLY A 823 -9.60 -7.55 35.48
N ASP A 824 -10.39 -7.16 36.47
CA ASP A 824 -11.61 -6.37 36.28
C ASP A 824 -11.26 -4.92 36.00
N GLU A 825 -10.27 -4.35 36.69
CA GLU A 825 -9.74 -3.02 36.37
C GLU A 825 -9.19 -2.97 34.94
N LEU A 826 -8.43 -3.97 34.51
CA LEU A 826 -7.96 -4.06 33.11
C LEU A 826 -9.11 -4.14 32.09
N SER A 827 -10.29 -4.61 32.50
CA SER A 827 -11.48 -4.64 31.63
C SER A 827 -12.01 -3.24 31.29
N ILE A 828 -11.80 -2.25 32.17
CA ILE A 828 -12.16 -0.84 31.94
C ILE A 828 -11.43 -0.32 30.70
N VAL A 829 -10.13 -0.59 30.60
CA VAL A 829 -9.30 -0.19 29.45
C VAL A 829 -9.59 -1.05 28.22
N GLN A 830 -9.78 -2.37 28.39
CA GLN A 830 -10.17 -3.24 27.28
C GLN A 830 -11.48 -2.78 26.61
N ARG A 831 -12.44 -2.28 27.40
CA ARG A 831 -13.69 -1.72 26.87
C ARG A 831 -13.45 -0.58 25.88
N PHE A 832 -12.44 0.26 26.08
CA PHE A 832 -12.09 1.33 25.13
C PHE A 832 -11.78 0.80 23.72
N THR A 833 -11.11 -0.35 23.66
CA THR A 833 -10.61 -0.94 22.41
C THR A 833 -11.75 -1.47 21.53
N ASN A 834 -12.91 -1.77 22.12
CA ASN A 834 -14.12 -2.13 21.38
C ASN A 834 -15.09 -0.94 21.25
N GLY A 835 -14.56 0.21 20.83
CA GLY A 835 -15.30 1.43 20.52
C GLY A 835 -15.09 2.55 21.54
N SER A 836 -14.28 3.54 21.16
CA SER A 836 -13.89 4.70 22.00
C SER A 836 -14.80 5.92 21.86
N THR A 837 -15.80 5.87 20.97
CA THR A 837 -16.68 7.00 20.65
C THR A 837 -17.40 7.57 21.87
N PHE A 838 -17.83 6.73 22.82
CA PHE A 838 -18.51 7.18 24.04
C PHE A 838 -17.61 8.10 24.89
N SER A 839 -16.34 7.70 25.06
CA SER A 839 -15.35 8.46 25.82
C SER A 839 -14.96 9.73 25.09
N ASN A 840 -14.67 9.66 23.79
CA ASN A 840 -14.28 10.83 23.01
C ASN A 840 -15.41 11.85 22.92
N ALA A 841 -16.64 11.41 22.63
CA ALA A 841 -17.80 12.29 22.54
C ALA A 841 -18.11 12.96 23.87
N TYR A 842 -18.04 12.23 24.99
CA TYR A 842 -18.20 12.83 26.30
C TYR A 842 -17.07 13.83 26.56
N ASN A 843 -15.83 13.37 26.61
CA ASN A 843 -14.72 14.17 27.11
C ASN A 843 -14.32 15.37 26.23
N LEU A 844 -14.53 15.29 24.91
CA LEU A 844 -14.14 16.36 23.98
C LEU A 844 -15.28 17.32 23.62
N ARG A 845 -16.52 17.10 24.09
CA ARG A 845 -17.68 17.94 23.71
C ARG A 845 -17.52 19.43 24.01
N HIS A 846 -16.74 19.78 25.03
CA HIS A 846 -16.55 21.18 25.44
C HIS A 846 -15.37 21.85 24.75
N THR A 847 -14.49 21.06 24.13
CA THR A 847 -13.28 21.54 23.47
C THR A 847 -13.31 21.34 21.96
N SER A 848 -14.32 20.61 21.44
CA SER A 848 -14.49 20.33 20.03
C SER A 848 -15.95 20.37 19.57
N PRO A 849 -16.35 21.33 18.71
CA PRO A 849 -17.65 21.35 18.06
C PRO A 849 -18.00 20.04 17.32
N TYR A 850 -17.02 19.35 16.73
CA TYR A 850 -17.27 18.05 16.11
C TYR A 850 -17.79 17.03 17.12
N TRP A 851 -17.10 16.90 18.26
CA TRP A 851 -17.51 15.98 19.32
C TRP A 851 -18.74 16.45 20.08
N GLU A 852 -18.96 17.75 20.21
CA GLU A 852 -20.18 18.34 20.76
C GLU A 852 -21.42 17.88 19.97
N ASN A 853 -21.35 17.96 18.64
CA ASN A 853 -22.43 17.53 17.76
C ASN A 853 -22.64 16.01 17.82
N LYS A 854 -21.55 15.22 17.85
CA LYS A 854 -21.64 13.76 18.05
C LYS A 854 -22.27 13.40 19.39
N TRP A 855 -21.94 14.13 20.45
CA TRP A 855 -22.54 13.94 21.77
C TRP A 855 -24.05 14.24 21.73
N LYS A 856 -24.45 15.39 21.19
CA LYS A 856 -25.86 15.78 21.03
C LYS A 856 -26.67 14.77 20.22
N ASP A 857 -26.15 14.29 19.08
CA ASP A 857 -26.81 13.27 18.24
C ASP A 857 -27.00 11.92 18.97
N LYS A 858 -26.04 11.54 19.81
CA LYS A 858 -26.10 10.29 20.56
C LYS A 858 -27.06 10.39 21.74
N MET A 859 -27.04 11.52 22.45
CA MET A 859 -27.91 11.77 23.60
C MET A 859 -29.36 12.09 23.20
N SER A 860 -29.63 12.63 22.00
CA SER A 860 -31.00 12.91 21.54
C SER A 860 -31.90 11.67 21.44
N ARG A 861 -31.31 10.48 21.49
CA ARG A 861 -32.00 9.18 21.43
C ARG A 861 -32.38 8.64 22.81
N LEU A 862 -32.00 9.34 23.87
CA LEU A 862 -32.18 8.94 25.26
C LEU A 862 -33.15 9.89 25.97
N SER A 863 -33.84 9.39 26.99
CA SER A 863 -34.55 10.26 27.93
C SER A 863 -33.57 11.12 28.73
N ALA A 864 -34.05 12.20 29.36
CA ALA A 864 -33.23 13.03 30.25
C ALA A 864 -32.59 12.22 31.39
N ALA A 865 -33.33 11.28 31.97
CA ALA A 865 -32.82 10.40 33.03
C ALA A 865 -31.71 9.48 32.52
N GLN A 866 -31.93 8.84 31.36
CA GLN A 866 -30.92 7.97 30.72
C GLN A 866 -29.67 8.75 30.30
N SER A 867 -29.83 9.98 29.82
CA SER A 867 -28.71 10.86 29.46
C SER A 867 -27.86 11.19 30.69
N LYS A 868 -28.49 11.57 31.81
CA LYS A 868 -27.79 11.87 33.06
C LYS A 868 -27.07 10.64 33.62
N GLU A 869 -27.71 9.48 33.58
CA GLU A 869 -27.09 8.22 33.98
C GLU A 869 -25.87 7.90 33.11
N MET A 870 -25.97 8.08 31.78
CA MET A 870 -24.87 7.84 30.86
C MET A 870 -23.70 8.79 31.09
N GLU A 871 -23.95 10.07 31.36
CA GLU A 871 -22.90 11.04 31.72
C GLU A 871 -22.12 10.60 32.96
N GLN A 872 -22.84 10.10 33.98
CA GLN A 872 -22.22 9.63 35.21
C GLN A 872 -21.36 8.37 34.97
N ILE A 873 -21.89 7.40 34.22
CA ILE A 873 -21.17 6.16 33.88
C ILE A 873 -19.88 6.47 33.12
N ILE A 874 -19.93 7.37 32.14
CA ILE A 874 -18.77 7.69 31.30
C ILE A 874 -17.73 8.50 32.08
N GLU A 875 -18.14 9.36 33.02
CA GLU A 875 -17.21 10.06 33.91
C GLU A 875 -16.52 9.08 34.87
N GLU A 876 -17.28 8.16 35.49
CA GLU A 876 -16.73 7.09 36.32
C GLU A 876 -15.75 6.21 35.53
N TRP A 877 -16.11 5.85 34.28
CA TRP A 877 -15.22 5.14 33.37
C TRP A 877 -13.95 5.94 33.08
N SER A 878 -14.06 7.25 32.86
CA SER A 878 -12.91 8.10 32.48
C SER A 878 -11.90 8.23 33.62
N GLN A 879 -12.39 8.36 34.86
CA GLN A 879 -11.53 8.34 36.05
C GLN A 879 -10.96 6.93 36.29
N GLY A 880 -11.79 5.89 36.17
CA GLY A 880 -11.34 4.51 36.30
C GLY A 880 -10.29 4.12 35.27
N ALA A 881 -10.41 4.60 34.03
CA ALA A 881 -9.42 4.40 32.98
C ALA A 881 -8.09 5.06 33.35
N ASN A 882 -8.06 6.30 33.85
CA ASN A 882 -6.83 6.93 34.32
C ASN A 882 -6.19 6.16 35.49
N TYR A 883 -7.00 5.68 36.44
CA TYR A 883 -6.54 4.86 37.57
C TYR A 883 -5.93 3.52 37.13
N THR A 884 -6.53 2.86 36.14
CA THR A 884 -6.00 1.62 35.57
C THR A 884 -4.73 1.90 34.76
N LEU A 885 -4.76 2.89 33.86
CA LEU A 885 -3.63 3.22 32.97
C LEU A 885 -2.38 3.64 33.76
N ASP A 886 -2.53 4.40 34.84
CA ASP A 886 -1.41 4.83 35.69
C ASP A 886 -0.65 3.65 36.32
N ARG A 887 -1.37 2.56 36.58
CA ARG A 887 -0.83 1.31 37.13
C ARG A 887 -0.49 0.28 36.07
N MET A 888 -0.69 0.55 34.78
CA MET A 888 -0.20 -0.29 33.70
C MET A 888 1.25 0.08 33.33
N VAL A 889 1.92 -0.78 32.55
CA VAL A 889 3.27 -0.50 32.03
C VAL A 889 3.23 0.73 31.13
N ARG A 890 3.96 1.78 31.53
CA ARG A 890 4.14 2.99 30.72
C ARG A 890 5.00 2.74 29.50
N TYR A 891 4.65 3.39 28.41
CA TYR A 891 5.35 3.40 27.15
C TYR A 891 5.98 4.78 26.95
N ASN A 892 7.29 4.87 27.12
CA ASN A 892 8.06 6.10 26.93
C ASN A 892 8.73 6.07 25.54
N GLY A 893 8.04 6.63 24.55
CA GLY A 893 8.51 6.64 23.17
C GLY A 893 7.51 7.25 22.17
N VAL A 894 7.92 7.30 20.91
CA VAL A 894 7.18 7.89 19.79
C VAL A 894 6.05 6.96 19.34
N THR A 895 4.82 7.46 19.25
CA THR A 895 3.69 6.77 18.62
C THR A 895 3.03 7.65 17.55
N PHE A 896 2.08 7.06 16.82
CA PHE A 896 1.39 7.71 15.71
C PHE A 896 -0.12 7.67 15.90
N ARG A 897 -0.80 8.78 15.65
CA ARG A 897 -2.25 8.85 15.63
C ARG A 897 -2.73 9.49 14.34
N GLY A 898 -3.56 8.78 13.59
CA GLY A 898 -4.27 9.32 12.44
C GLY A 898 -5.64 9.86 12.87
N LEU A 899 -6.05 10.99 12.30
CA LEU A 899 -7.41 11.52 12.44
C LEU A 899 -8.12 11.58 11.10
N ASP A 900 -9.44 11.44 11.18
CA ASP A 900 -10.32 11.63 10.05
C ASP A 900 -10.48 13.11 9.68
N SER A 901 -10.99 13.34 8.47
CA SER A 901 -11.28 14.67 7.93
C SER A 901 -12.38 15.44 8.68
N GLY A 902 -13.19 14.77 9.51
CA GLY A 902 -14.26 15.41 10.27
C GLY A 902 -13.72 16.26 11.43
N GLY A 903 -12.88 15.67 12.29
CA GLY A 903 -12.26 16.36 13.44
C GLY A 903 -10.88 16.96 13.17
N GLY A 904 -10.19 16.52 12.11
CA GLY A 904 -8.82 16.92 11.76
C GLY A 904 -8.61 18.43 11.61
N PRO A 905 -9.43 19.16 10.82
CA PRO A 905 -9.25 20.59 10.60
C PRO A 905 -9.31 21.43 11.87
N GLU A 906 -10.24 21.10 12.76
CA GLU A 906 -10.44 21.76 14.04
C GLU A 906 -9.25 21.53 14.97
N LEU A 907 -8.80 20.29 15.08
CA LEU A 907 -7.62 19.95 15.88
C LEU A 907 -6.36 20.62 15.34
N ARG A 908 -6.16 20.70 14.02
CA ARG A 908 -5.04 21.45 13.44
C ARG A 908 -5.07 22.91 13.85
N ALA A 909 -6.24 23.54 13.88
CA ALA A 909 -6.39 24.92 14.33
C ALA A 909 -6.02 25.05 15.82
N ALA A 910 -6.46 24.12 16.66
CA ALA A 910 -6.11 24.07 18.09
C ALA A 910 -4.60 23.90 18.31
N LEU A 911 -3.96 22.94 17.64
CA LEU A 911 -2.51 22.71 17.71
C LEU A 911 -1.71 23.90 17.18
N THR A 912 -2.16 24.50 16.07
CA THR A 912 -1.54 25.72 15.52
C THR A 912 -1.66 26.89 16.49
N LYS A 913 -2.80 27.05 17.17
CA LYS A 913 -3.02 28.08 18.20
C LYS A 913 -2.10 27.84 19.40
N ALA A 914 -2.02 26.61 19.90
CA ALA A 914 -1.13 26.22 21.00
C ALA A 914 0.35 26.52 20.65
N PHE A 915 0.81 26.11 19.46
CA PHE A 915 2.15 26.41 18.96
C PHE A 915 2.40 27.92 18.88
N LYS A 916 1.50 28.69 18.25
CA LYS A 916 1.63 30.15 18.08
C LYS A 916 1.68 30.90 19.41
N ASN A 917 0.96 30.42 20.41
CA ASN A 917 0.88 31.05 21.73
C ASN A 917 2.01 30.60 22.66
N GLY A 918 2.69 29.50 22.33
CA GLY A 918 3.64 28.83 23.23
C GLY A 918 2.94 28.20 24.43
N THR A 919 1.67 27.81 24.28
CA THR A 919 0.89 27.16 25.34
C THR A 919 0.81 25.66 25.09
N ALA A 920 0.67 24.88 26.15
CA ALA A 920 0.37 23.46 26.03
C ALA A 920 -1.00 23.24 25.36
N TRP A 921 -1.10 22.21 24.54
CA TRP A 921 -2.38 21.65 24.13
C TRP A 921 -2.76 20.54 25.11
N VAL A 922 -3.99 20.57 25.63
CA VAL A 922 -4.49 19.58 26.57
C VAL A 922 -5.45 18.66 25.84
N ASN A 923 -5.23 17.35 25.92
CA ASN A 923 -6.18 16.37 25.42
C ASN A 923 -7.12 15.96 26.55
N GLU A 924 -8.34 16.49 26.54
CA GLU A 924 -9.34 16.23 27.58
C GLU A 924 -9.90 14.80 27.57
N ALA A 925 -9.50 13.95 26.60
CA ALA A 925 -9.89 12.55 26.51
C ALA A 925 -8.68 11.61 26.50
N SER A 926 -8.89 10.38 27.00
CA SER A 926 -7.94 9.30 26.76
C SER A 926 -7.92 8.95 25.28
N CYS A 927 -6.74 8.72 24.71
CA CYS A 927 -6.60 8.55 23.27
C CYS A 927 -5.76 7.31 22.94
N SER A 928 -6.25 6.48 22.00
CA SER A 928 -5.42 5.42 21.42
C SER A 928 -4.49 6.00 20.36
N THR A 929 -3.23 5.58 20.43
CA THR A 929 -2.18 5.84 19.46
C THR A 929 -1.57 4.50 19.07
N SER A 930 -0.97 4.39 17.89
CA SER A 930 -0.38 3.14 17.42
C SER A 930 1.14 3.25 17.37
N MET A 931 1.80 2.16 17.73
CA MET A 931 3.21 1.96 17.41
C MET A 931 3.45 1.85 15.89
N LYS A 932 2.43 1.51 15.10
CA LYS A 932 2.56 1.36 13.65
C LYS A 932 2.05 2.60 12.92
N TYR A 933 2.94 3.32 12.24
CA TYR A 933 2.52 4.38 11.30
C TYR A 933 1.55 3.90 10.22
N SER A 934 1.65 2.64 9.78
CA SER A 934 0.70 2.10 8.79
C SER A 934 -0.74 2.09 9.31
N VAL A 935 -0.93 1.91 10.62
CA VAL A 935 -2.26 1.95 11.28
C VAL A 935 -2.72 3.41 11.40
N ALA A 936 -1.86 4.34 11.78
CA ALA A 936 -2.20 5.77 11.73
C ALA A 936 -2.53 6.23 10.29
N LYS A 937 -1.86 5.66 9.29
CA LYS A 937 -2.08 5.98 7.87
C LYS A 937 -3.39 5.41 7.32
N SER A 938 -3.94 4.34 7.88
CA SER A 938 -5.17 3.73 7.33
C SER A 938 -6.44 4.55 7.56
N PHE A 939 -6.41 5.56 8.43
CA PHE A 939 -7.51 6.52 8.59
C PHE A 939 -7.59 7.49 7.39
N ASP A 940 -8.79 8.03 7.13
CA ASP A 940 -9.16 8.74 5.89
C ASP A 940 -8.40 10.07 5.63
N GLY A 941 -7.59 10.54 6.57
CA GLY A 941 -6.28 11.10 6.24
C GLY A 941 -6.15 12.62 6.17
N ASP A 942 -6.65 13.35 7.17
CA ASP A 942 -6.33 14.78 7.31
C ASP A 942 -5.02 15.03 8.06
N LEU A 943 -4.94 14.58 9.33
CA LEU A 943 -3.82 14.84 10.24
C LEU A 943 -3.21 13.54 10.78
N ILE A 944 -1.89 13.46 10.77
CA ILE A 944 -1.09 12.49 11.52
C ILE A 944 -0.35 13.22 12.65
N MET A 945 -0.55 12.77 13.88
CA MET A 945 0.21 13.23 15.03
C MET A 945 1.34 12.24 15.30
N VAL A 946 2.57 12.75 15.34
CA VAL A 946 3.76 12.08 15.86
C VAL A 946 3.89 12.50 17.32
N ILE A 947 3.73 11.57 18.25
CA ILE A 947 3.59 11.88 19.68
C ILE A 947 4.75 11.24 20.42
N HIS A 948 5.60 12.05 21.04
CA HIS A 948 6.62 11.60 21.98
C HIS A 948 5.95 11.40 23.36
N ASN A 949 5.52 10.17 23.64
CA ASN A 949 4.81 9.81 24.87
C ASN A 949 5.80 9.60 26.00
N LYS A 950 5.39 9.98 27.21
CA LYS A 950 6.11 9.76 28.47
C LYS A 950 5.29 8.90 29.43
N THR A 951 3.96 9.04 29.41
CA THR A 951 3.08 8.42 30.41
C THR A 951 2.01 7.48 29.86
N GLY A 952 1.81 7.42 28.54
CA GLY A 952 0.83 6.51 27.92
C GLY A 952 1.09 5.04 28.25
N ALA A 953 0.06 4.21 28.37
CA ALA A 953 0.20 2.81 28.77
C ALA A 953 0.13 1.84 27.58
N TYR A 954 0.86 0.74 27.68
CA TYR A 954 0.84 -0.34 26.69
C TYR A 954 -0.44 -1.18 26.80
N ILE A 955 -1.45 -0.84 25.99
CA ILE A 955 -2.76 -1.51 26.03
C ILE A 955 -2.92 -2.62 24.98
N HIS A 956 -2.01 -2.73 24.02
CA HIS A 956 -2.03 -3.83 23.03
C HIS A 956 -2.16 -5.21 23.68
N ALA A 957 -1.58 -5.41 24.87
CA ALA A 957 -1.65 -6.67 25.59
C ALA A 957 -3.07 -7.05 26.04
N VAL A 958 -3.97 -6.08 26.19
CA VAL A 958 -5.36 -6.29 26.62
C VAL A 958 -6.39 -5.92 25.55
N SER A 959 -5.97 -5.32 24.43
CA SER A 959 -6.85 -4.89 23.34
C SER A 959 -7.57 -6.06 22.66
N ASP A 960 -8.84 -5.84 22.32
CA ASP A 960 -9.64 -6.76 21.50
C ASP A 960 -9.17 -6.83 20.04
N TYR A 961 -8.33 -5.88 19.61
CA TYR A 961 -7.77 -5.79 18.25
C TYR A 961 -6.23 -5.85 18.27
N SER A 962 -5.69 -7.07 18.23
CA SER A 962 -4.24 -7.30 18.29
C SER A 962 -3.45 -6.67 17.14
N SER A 963 -4.05 -6.35 15.99
CA SER A 963 -3.36 -5.75 14.85
C SER A 963 -2.98 -4.28 15.03
N GLU A 964 -3.52 -3.59 16.03
CA GLU A 964 -3.44 -2.12 16.15
C GLU A 964 -2.26 -1.61 16.98
N TYR A 965 -1.59 -2.48 17.75
CA TYR A 965 -0.39 -2.14 18.55
C TYR A 965 -0.58 -0.86 19.37
N GLU A 966 -1.70 -0.80 20.07
CA GLU A 966 -2.20 0.40 20.73
C GLU A 966 -1.44 0.76 22.01
N ILE A 967 -1.17 2.05 22.15
CA ILE A 967 -0.78 2.75 23.37
C ILE A 967 -1.89 3.75 23.70
N MET A 968 -2.38 3.73 24.94
CA MET A 968 -3.45 4.63 25.37
C MET A 968 -2.90 5.72 26.27
N THR A 969 -3.13 6.98 25.89
CA THR A 969 -2.76 8.15 26.69
C THR A 969 -3.82 8.43 27.75
N LEU A 970 -3.42 9.01 28.88
CA LEU A 970 -4.36 9.42 29.92
C LEU A 970 -5.22 10.60 29.46
N ARG A 971 -6.42 10.70 30.04
CA ARG A 971 -7.26 11.90 29.95
C ARG A 971 -6.57 13.05 30.66
N GLY A 972 -6.57 14.21 30.04
CA GLY A 972 -5.94 15.44 30.56
C GLY A 972 -4.45 15.55 30.24
N ALA A 973 -3.89 14.63 29.43
CA ALA A 973 -2.49 14.68 29.02
C ALA A 973 -2.18 15.98 28.28
N LYS A 974 -1.04 16.59 28.62
CA LYS A 974 -0.61 17.90 28.11
C LYS A 974 0.52 17.70 27.13
N TYR A 975 0.46 18.44 26.02
CA TYR A 975 1.44 18.34 24.96
C TYR A 975 1.98 19.72 24.58
N ARG A 976 3.29 19.80 24.47
CA ARG A 976 3.96 20.87 23.74
C ARG A 976 3.93 20.53 22.26
N VAL A 977 3.46 21.48 21.46
CA VAL A 977 3.56 21.35 20.00
C VAL A 977 5.00 21.67 19.62
N ILE A 978 5.77 20.67 19.18
CA ILE A 978 7.17 20.83 18.75
C ILE A 978 7.20 21.35 17.32
N LYS A 979 6.36 20.76 16.46
CA LYS A 979 6.12 21.26 15.11
C LYS A 979 4.62 21.40 14.89
N PRO A 980 4.15 22.58 14.46
CA PRO A 980 2.75 22.77 14.14
C PRO A 980 2.37 21.87 12.96
N PRO A 981 1.07 21.62 12.72
CA PRO A 981 0.63 20.91 11.53
C PRO A 981 1.27 21.49 10.27
N THR A 982 2.05 20.66 9.56
CA THR A 982 2.72 20.98 8.30
C THR A 982 2.36 19.94 7.26
N PHE A 983 2.23 20.34 6.00
CA PHE A 983 1.84 19.42 4.94
C PHE A 983 3.07 18.71 4.37
N ALA A 984 3.11 17.38 4.47
CA ALA A 984 4.20 16.54 3.99
C ALA A 984 3.66 15.17 3.55
N GLY A 985 4.16 14.62 2.44
CA GLY A 985 3.76 13.28 1.98
C GLY A 985 2.27 13.13 1.66
N GLY A 986 1.58 14.22 1.30
CA GLY A 986 0.15 14.23 0.99
C GLY A 986 -0.79 14.30 2.20
N ARG A 987 -0.27 14.56 3.42
CA ARG A 987 -1.07 14.69 4.65
C ARG A 987 -0.51 15.80 5.55
N TRP A 988 -1.31 16.24 6.52
CA TRP A 988 -0.79 17.12 7.58
C TRP A 988 -0.11 16.29 8.65
N ILE A 989 1.06 16.73 9.10
CA ILE A 989 1.83 16.08 10.15
C ILE A 989 2.11 17.11 11.24
N ALA A 990 1.79 16.77 12.49
CA ALA A 990 2.16 17.55 13.67
C ALA A 990 3.07 16.71 14.58
N GLU A 991 4.06 17.34 15.19
CA GLU A 991 4.97 16.70 16.14
C GLU A 991 4.70 17.25 17.53
N LEU A 992 4.39 16.37 18.48
CA LEU A 992 3.97 16.69 19.82
C LEU A 992 4.88 16.00 20.84
N GLU A 993 5.20 16.70 21.91
CA GLU A 993 5.91 16.13 23.05
C GLU A 993 5.04 16.24 24.30
N GLU A 994 4.84 15.13 25.00
CA GLU A 994 4.15 15.14 26.28
C GLU A 994 4.95 15.93 27.33
N ILE A 995 4.27 16.73 28.15
CA ILE A 995 4.87 17.60 29.18
C ILE A 995 4.20 17.44 30.54
#